data_AF-A0AA44VT62-F1
#
_entry.id   AF-A0AA44VT62-F1
#
_cell.length_a   1.000
_cell.length_b   1.000
_cell.length_c   1.000
_cell.angle_alpha   90.00
_cell.angle_beta   90.00
_cell.angle_gamma   90.00
#
_symmetry.space_group_name_H-M   'P 1'
#
loop_
_entity.id
_entity.type
_entity.pdbx_description
1 polymer ?
#
loop_
_entity_poly.entity_id
_entity_poly.type
_entity_poly.pdbx_seq_one_letter_code
_entity_poly.pdbx_strand_id
1 'polypeptide(L)'
;MASPRFLVGIDLGTTNTVVAYCEINDDLQHAPVSLFDIDQLIGPGEVVRKPLLPSFRYHPAQGQISPSDLTMPWEPSLVEGDIQNVIVGEWARELGAKVEGRQVSSAKSWLSHQAVDRNSDILPWAGATDVDKVSPVVASASYLNHIRQAWNYRNPSNKLEDQDVVVTVPASFDETARKLTLEAAELAGLGKILLLEEPQAVCYDWYARHQKTAADELQQIPLILVCDVGGGTTDLSLIEASFNSSNGDDQELALDRIGVGEHLMLGGDNLDLALAHLAEQRFNQNKKLNASSLTKLIQQTRAAKESLLSADAPDDVKITMLGSGSKLLGGTKSIGLTKQEVHQIALEGFFPLSEFTEVPDKRRSAVVEFGLPYAADPAVSKHVAEFLATHQQVSKAALEKSSAVEFDETKPAIPVGVLLNGGVFNSELVTERITQLLGNWNGAPITVLDNPHPDWSVALGAVAFGKARRGAQLKIGGGAARSYFLHLQEKNKMGKALCLLAKGTEEGQEIRLNSRRFSLTLGEPVRFNLLTSTHDQIAHDTAIQNGVMVNVDADLFSPLPPYISTLEGSGTAELQANQKERVEVLLACQLTEVGTLKMECVSTEDDTKRWLLEFEVRNKQGDEPDNSKLHPRLDECKELISRLYSGNKKSAESKEIKTLAKDLEKRLGKREEWDFTTLRHLFDSFSLGRKRRRRSEAHEKNWLRLAGYSMRPGFGDPTDSWRIEQIWGLYQQNIQFQNHQGWTDWWVFWRRVAGGLNQEQQETILADIAKYLHPGAMKNPKTAKDAQDNGYEAMVRLAASLEQLEVEDKVLLATWFLSKAINHNQFEQAHWWALGRLASRTPLYGSQHSVIPREQAEQWLPKLLDQNWQKEQMIAFAAVMICRKTGDRQFDISDDYRAQVLEKLKQSKVPESWLTLVSEVTELSESESKRVFGDALPSGLSLINS
;
A
#
# COMPACT_ATOMS: atom_id res chain seq x y z
N MET A 1 13.91 35.37 -2.95
CA MET A 1 14.39 34.08 -3.50
C MET A 1 14.99 34.39 -4.86
N ALA A 2 16.13 33.79 -5.20
CA ALA A 2 16.66 33.92 -6.55
C ALA A 2 15.68 33.26 -7.54
N SER A 3 15.54 33.83 -8.74
CA SER A 3 14.79 33.17 -9.81
C SER A 3 15.51 31.88 -10.21
N PRO A 4 14.80 30.78 -10.53
CA PRO A 4 15.42 29.54 -10.96
C PRO A 4 16.22 29.77 -12.24
N ARG A 5 17.43 29.21 -12.30
CA ARG A 5 18.29 29.24 -13.50
C ARG A 5 18.08 28.01 -14.36
N PHE A 6 17.70 26.88 -13.77
CA PHE A 6 17.57 25.61 -14.46
C PHE A 6 16.17 25.00 -14.30
N LEU A 7 15.71 24.33 -15.36
CA LEU A 7 14.71 23.27 -15.25
C LEU A 7 15.45 21.96 -14.99
N VAL A 8 15.01 21.19 -14.00
CA VAL A 8 15.62 19.92 -13.64
C VAL A 8 14.55 18.83 -13.60
N GLY A 9 14.77 17.75 -14.33
CA GLY A 9 13.94 16.54 -14.31
C GLY A 9 14.67 15.43 -13.58
N ILE A 10 14.02 14.83 -12.59
CA ILE A 10 14.54 13.70 -11.81
C ILE A 10 13.63 12.50 -12.05
N ASP A 11 14.16 11.49 -12.73
CA ASP A 11 13.55 10.18 -12.75
C ASP A 11 13.96 9.40 -11.51
N LEU A 12 13.13 9.41 -10.46
CA LEU A 12 13.39 8.64 -9.24
C LEU A 12 12.94 7.19 -9.48
N GLY A 13 13.68 6.37 -10.22
CA GLY A 13 13.22 5.01 -10.55
C GLY A 13 13.45 3.98 -9.43
N THR A 14 12.72 2.87 -9.50
CA THR A 14 12.80 1.75 -8.53
C THR A 14 14.20 1.11 -8.47
N THR A 15 14.87 1.03 -9.61
CA THR A 15 16.21 0.42 -9.74
C THR A 15 17.31 1.45 -10.02
N ASN A 16 17.03 2.46 -10.83
CA ASN A 16 17.98 3.50 -11.19
C ASN A 16 17.31 4.87 -11.09
N THR A 17 18.09 5.88 -10.78
CA THR A 17 17.70 7.28 -10.78
C THR A 17 18.52 8.06 -11.79
N VAL A 18 17.86 8.92 -12.57
CA VAL A 18 18.48 9.76 -13.61
C VAL A 18 18.09 11.22 -13.41
N VAL A 19 19.02 12.12 -13.71
CA VAL A 19 18.80 13.56 -13.63
C VAL A 19 19.12 14.20 -14.97
N ALA A 20 18.19 14.98 -15.50
CA ALA A 20 18.37 15.82 -16.68
C ALA A 20 18.11 17.28 -16.33
N TYR A 21 18.68 18.20 -17.10
CA TYR A 21 18.46 19.62 -16.89
C TYR A 21 18.61 20.44 -18.17
N CYS A 22 18.03 21.64 -18.19
CA CYS A 22 18.34 22.67 -19.16
C CYS A 22 18.37 24.06 -18.51
N GLU A 23 19.13 24.99 -19.08
CA GLU A 23 19.14 26.39 -18.63
C GLU A 23 17.86 27.10 -19.07
N ILE A 24 17.30 27.91 -18.17
CA ILE A 24 16.19 28.81 -18.45
C ILE A 24 16.78 30.07 -19.08
N ASN A 25 16.55 30.24 -20.37
CA ASN A 25 16.98 31.40 -21.16
C ASN A 25 15.83 31.90 -22.05
N ASP A 26 16.07 32.97 -22.81
CA ASP A 26 15.06 33.58 -23.68
C ASP A 26 14.60 32.66 -24.83
N ASP A 27 15.41 31.67 -25.22
CA ASP A 27 15.11 30.67 -26.26
C ASP A 27 14.93 29.27 -25.64
N LEU A 28 14.05 29.19 -24.64
CA LEU A 28 13.80 27.95 -23.89
C LEU A 28 13.33 26.79 -24.78
N GLN A 29 12.65 27.09 -25.89
CA GLN A 29 12.18 26.11 -26.86
C GLN A 29 13.35 25.26 -27.39
N HIS A 30 14.45 25.91 -27.78
CA HIS A 30 15.63 25.27 -28.36
C HIS A 30 16.78 25.04 -27.36
N ALA A 31 16.61 25.43 -26.08
CA ALA A 31 17.63 25.21 -25.07
C ALA A 31 18.03 23.72 -24.99
N PRO A 32 19.32 23.36 -25.03
CA PRO A 32 19.73 21.96 -25.00
C PRO A 32 19.40 21.32 -23.65
N VAL A 33 18.86 20.10 -23.68
CA VAL A 33 18.68 19.26 -22.49
C VAL A 33 19.93 18.39 -22.33
N SER A 34 20.48 18.32 -21.12
CA SER A 34 21.67 17.55 -20.80
C SER A 34 21.42 16.62 -19.63
N LEU A 35 22.07 15.46 -19.62
CA LEU A 35 22.12 14.59 -18.46
C LEU A 35 23.11 15.15 -17.43
N PHE A 36 22.78 15.00 -16.16
CA PHE A 36 23.67 15.32 -15.06
C PHE A 36 24.36 14.04 -14.58
N ASP A 37 25.67 13.92 -14.82
CA ASP A 37 26.43 12.78 -14.31
C ASP A 37 26.57 12.86 -12.78
N ILE A 38 26.02 11.90 -12.07
CA ILE A 38 25.95 11.86 -10.61
C ILE A 38 27.22 11.25 -10.04
N ASP A 39 27.91 11.99 -9.15
CA ASP A 39 29.05 11.48 -8.38
C ASP A 39 28.58 10.39 -7.41
N GLN A 40 29.19 9.22 -7.45
CA GLN A 40 28.85 8.06 -6.61
C GLN A 40 30.06 7.17 -6.37
N LEU A 41 30.06 6.45 -5.25
CA LEU A 41 31.11 5.48 -4.94
C LEU A 41 30.95 4.22 -5.79
N ILE A 42 32.07 3.69 -6.29
CA ILE A 42 32.18 2.35 -6.90
C ILE A 42 33.09 1.41 -6.11
N GLY A 43 33.79 1.95 -5.12
CA GLY A 43 34.67 1.23 -4.23
C GLY A 43 35.17 2.14 -3.10
N PRO A 44 36.01 1.61 -2.20
CA PRO A 44 36.56 2.38 -1.08
C PRO A 44 37.28 3.65 -1.54
N GLY A 45 36.72 4.82 -1.24
CA GLY A 45 37.26 6.13 -1.62
C GLY A 45 37.30 6.41 -3.13
N GLU A 46 36.68 5.55 -3.95
CA GLU A 46 36.68 5.69 -5.41
C GLU A 46 35.34 6.26 -5.88
N VAL A 47 35.37 7.52 -6.33
CA VAL A 47 34.20 8.25 -6.82
C VAL A 47 34.26 8.35 -8.34
N VAL A 48 33.19 7.95 -9.00
CA VAL A 48 32.99 8.13 -10.45
C VAL A 48 31.70 8.88 -10.71
N ARG A 49 31.57 9.33 -11.96
CA ARG A 49 30.43 10.10 -12.45
C ARG A 49 29.74 9.27 -13.50
N LYS A 50 28.44 9.01 -13.29
CA LYS A 50 27.62 8.25 -14.24
C LYS A 50 26.26 8.93 -14.40
N PRO A 51 25.64 8.83 -15.58
CA PRO A 51 24.28 9.38 -15.79
C PRO A 51 23.21 8.63 -14.99
N LEU A 52 23.50 7.37 -14.61
CA LEU A 52 22.62 6.52 -13.81
C LEU A 52 23.18 6.39 -12.39
N LEU A 53 22.33 6.70 -11.39
CA LEU A 53 22.57 6.36 -9.99
C LEU A 53 21.70 5.15 -9.65
N PRO A 54 22.25 3.95 -9.38
CA PRO A 54 21.46 2.84 -8.90
C PRO A 54 20.75 3.20 -7.58
N SER A 55 19.43 3.04 -7.53
CA SER A 55 18.55 3.33 -6.37
C SER A 55 18.68 2.25 -5.29
N PHE A 56 19.92 1.92 -4.92
CA PHE A 56 20.29 0.97 -3.88
C PHE A 56 20.96 1.68 -2.73
N ARG A 57 20.64 1.21 -1.53
CA ARG A 57 21.29 1.64 -0.29
C ARG A 57 21.92 0.43 0.38
N TYR A 58 23.12 0.59 0.93
CA TYR A 58 23.80 -0.45 1.68
C TYR A 58 24.13 0.03 3.09
N HIS A 59 23.82 -0.80 4.08
CA HIS A 59 24.00 -0.52 5.50
C HIS A 59 25.17 -1.37 6.03
N PRO A 60 26.40 -0.80 6.10
CA PRO A 60 27.57 -1.56 6.51
C PRO A 60 27.46 -2.07 7.94
N ALA A 61 28.04 -3.23 8.22
CA ALA A 61 28.24 -3.65 9.60
C ALA A 61 29.21 -2.71 10.30
N GLN A 62 29.11 -2.62 11.64
CA GLN A 62 30.06 -1.84 12.42
C GLN A 62 31.51 -2.32 12.14
N GLY A 63 32.37 -1.41 11.69
CA GLY A 63 33.77 -1.71 11.35
C GLY A 63 33.97 -2.45 10.03
N GLN A 64 32.92 -2.72 9.24
CA GLN A 64 33.07 -3.31 7.90
C GLN A 64 33.76 -2.35 6.93
N ILE A 65 33.47 -1.05 7.06
CA ILE A 65 33.95 0.00 6.16
C ILE A 65 34.52 1.13 7.03
N SER A 66 35.69 1.63 6.67
CA SER A 66 36.30 2.78 7.35
C SER A 66 35.57 4.07 6.94
N PRO A 67 35.40 5.05 7.83
CA PRO A 67 34.89 6.37 7.44
C PRO A 67 35.67 7.02 6.28
N SER A 68 36.97 6.72 6.15
CA SER A 68 37.79 7.19 5.02
C SER A 68 37.35 6.64 3.67
N ASP A 69 36.74 5.45 3.65
CA ASP A 69 36.31 4.76 2.43
C ASP A 69 35.01 5.35 1.88
N LEU A 70 34.29 6.13 2.70
CA LEU A 70 33.02 6.78 2.37
C LEU A 70 33.20 8.23 1.90
N THR A 71 34.44 8.62 1.58
CA THR A 71 34.78 9.99 1.21
C THR A 71 34.10 10.38 -0.11
N MET A 72 33.16 11.32 -0.03
CA MET A 72 32.55 11.98 -1.18
C MET A 72 33.23 13.34 -1.45
N PRO A 73 33.04 13.95 -2.63
CA PRO A 73 33.55 15.29 -2.91
C PRO A 73 32.94 16.39 -2.03
N TRP A 74 31.83 16.10 -1.33
CA TRP A 74 31.17 16.97 -0.37
C TRP A 74 31.12 16.32 1.02
N GLU A 75 30.91 17.14 2.06
CA GLU A 75 30.59 16.64 3.39
C GLU A 75 29.15 16.11 3.42
N PRO A 76 28.92 14.82 3.72
CA PRO A 76 27.58 14.25 3.72
C PRO A 76 26.70 14.88 4.81
N SER A 77 25.57 15.45 4.39
CA SER A 77 24.45 15.83 5.25
C SER A 77 23.39 14.76 5.18
N LEU A 78 23.04 14.18 6.32
CA LEU A 78 21.97 13.18 6.42
C LEU A 78 20.59 13.84 6.40
N VAL A 79 19.57 13.10 5.97
CA VAL A 79 18.17 13.48 6.18
C VAL A 79 17.76 13.13 7.62
N GLU A 80 16.69 13.75 8.12
CA GLU A 80 16.17 13.44 9.46
C GLU A 80 15.72 11.96 9.53
N GLY A 81 16.06 11.28 10.63
CA GLY A 81 15.77 9.85 10.82
C GLY A 81 16.73 8.89 10.11
N ASP A 82 17.77 9.40 9.42
CA ASP A 82 18.66 8.55 8.63
C ASP A 82 19.82 7.91 9.42
N ILE A 83 20.38 6.81 8.88
CA ILE A 83 21.51 6.07 9.46
C ILE A 83 22.84 6.65 8.97
N GLN A 84 23.83 6.71 9.85
CA GLN A 84 25.19 7.14 9.51
C GLN A 84 25.93 6.12 8.64
N ASN A 85 26.90 6.60 7.85
CA ASN A 85 27.84 5.76 7.10
C ASN A 85 27.21 4.80 6.08
N VAL A 86 26.07 5.18 5.50
CA VAL A 86 25.45 4.39 4.43
C VAL A 86 26.06 4.69 3.07
N ILE A 87 25.96 3.70 2.17
CA ILE A 87 26.40 3.83 0.78
C ILE A 87 25.17 3.86 -0.12
N VAL A 88 25.15 4.77 -1.08
CA VAL A 88 24.11 4.89 -2.11
C VAL A 88 24.77 4.75 -3.49
N GLY A 89 24.08 4.11 -4.44
CA GLY A 89 24.53 4.00 -5.83
C GLY A 89 25.20 2.67 -6.17
N GLU A 90 26.14 2.71 -7.12
CA GLU A 90 26.80 1.53 -7.69
C GLU A 90 27.47 0.64 -6.65
N TRP A 91 28.26 1.21 -5.73
CA TRP A 91 28.93 0.39 -4.72
C TRP A 91 27.93 -0.29 -3.78
N ALA A 92 26.80 0.36 -3.47
CA ALA A 92 25.72 -0.26 -2.70
C ALA A 92 25.08 -1.44 -3.46
N ARG A 93 24.91 -1.30 -4.78
CA ARG A 93 24.45 -2.39 -5.67
C ARG A 93 25.40 -3.59 -5.61
N GLU A 94 26.69 -3.34 -5.80
CA GLU A 94 27.72 -4.39 -5.78
C GLU A 94 27.86 -5.10 -4.43
N LEU A 95 27.83 -4.33 -3.33
CA LEU A 95 27.96 -4.89 -1.98
C LEU A 95 26.77 -5.77 -1.63
N GLY A 96 25.55 -5.42 -2.05
CA GLY A 96 24.36 -6.27 -1.84
C GLY A 96 24.41 -7.60 -2.60
N ALA A 97 25.10 -7.67 -3.74
CA ALA A 97 25.35 -8.94 -4.43
C ALA A 97 26.40 -9.83 -3.72
N LYS A 98 27.17 -9.25 -2.79
CA LYS A 98 28.26 -9.93 -2.06
C LYS A 98 27.85 -10.31 -0.64
N VAL A 99 27.15 -9.42 0.07
CA VAL A 99 26.80 -9.53 1.49
C VAL A 99 25.29 -9.59 1.68
N GLU A 100 24.85 -10.59 2.44
CA GLU A 100 23.43 -10.87 2.67
C GLU A 100 22.81 -9.89 3.67
N GLY A 101 21.54 -9.52 3.42
CA GLY A 101 20.68 -8.84 4.40
C GLY A 101 21.05 -7.41 4.77
N ARG A 102 21.81 -6.70 3.93
CA ARG A 102 22.26 -5.31 4.21
C ARG A 102 21.93 -4.29 3.13
N GLN A 103 21.26 -4.71 2.07
CA GLN A 103 20.90 -3.86 0.95
C GLN A 103 19.41 -3.54 0.98
N VAL A 104 19.08 -2.25 0.86
CA VAL A 104 17.74 -1.79 0.53
C VAL A 104 17.65 -1.68 -1.00
N SER A 105 16.60 -2.26 -1.54
CA SER A 105 16.23 -2.19 -2.97
C SER A 105 14.76 -1.82 -3.10
N SER A 106 14.41 -1.26 -4.26
CA SER A 106 13.02 -1.01 -4.66
C SER A 106 12.24 -0.13 -3.68
N ALA A 107 12.91 0.79 -2.96
CA ALA A 107 12.29 1.62 -1.92
C ALA A 107 11.07 2.41 -2.43
N LYS A 108 11.09 2.86 -3.70
CA LYS A 108 9.96 3.53 -4.35
C LYS A 108 8.71 2.64 -4.37
N SER A 109 8.84 1.36 -4.74
CA SER A 109 7.74 0.40 -4.74
C SER A 109 7.15 0.14 -3.36
N TRP A 110 7.92 0.30 -2.28
CA TRP A 110 7.38 0.17 -0.93
C TRP A 110 6.45 1.33 -0.55
N LEU A 111 6.53 2.49 -1.22
CA LEU A 111 5.64 3.62 -1.00
C LEU A 111 4.19 3.31 -1.38
N SER A 112 3.98 2.41 -2.35
CA SER A 112 2.66 1.94 -2.78
C SER A 112 2.16 0.71 -2.02
N HIS A 113 2.96 0.13 -1.11
CA HIS A 113 2.57 -1.08 -0.40
C HIS A 113 1.69 -0.79 0.83
N GLN A 114 0.41 -1.16 0.74
CA GLN A 114 -0.61 -0.81 1.75
C GLN A 114 -0.60 -1.70 3.01
N ALA A 115 0.05 -2.87 2.98
CA ALA A 115 0.10 -3.83 4.09
C ALA A 115 1.02 -3.43 5.25
N VAL A 116 1.90 -2.47 4.98
CA VAL A 116 2.98 -2.07 5.86
C VAL A 116 2.85 -0.60 6.22
N ASP A 117 3.35 -0.23 7.38
CA ASP A 117 3.56 1.19 7.67
C ASP A 117 4.82 1.66 6.93
N ARG A 118 4.64 2.49 5.89
CA ARG A 118 5.74 3.02 5.08
C ARG A 118 6.58 4.10 5.79
N ASN A 119 6.16 4.53 6.98
CA ASN A 119 6.93 5.43 7.84
C ASN A 119 7.72 4.69 8.92
N SER A 120 7.47 3.39 9.10
CA SER A 120 8.19 2.55 10.07
C SER A 120 9.50 2.02 9.47
N ASP A 121 10.49 1.77 10.32
CA ASP A 121 11.83 1.30 9.93
C ASP A 121 11.83 -0.18 9.52
N ILE A 122 11.38 -0.45 8.30
CA ILE A 122 11.18 -1.81 7.78
C ILE A 122 12.25 -2.28 6.80
N LEU A 123 13.03 -1.37 6.20
CA LEU A 123 14.02 -1.68 5.15
C LEU A 123 15.47 -1.68 5.67
N PRO A 124 16.29 -2.70 5.36
CA PRO A 124 16.00 -3.81 4.44
C PRO A 124 15.01 -4.82 5.03
N TRP A 125 14.05 -5.26 4.20
CA TRP A 125 12.97 -6.16 4.62
C TRP A 125 13.52 -7.46 5.21
N ALA A 126 14.32 -8.17 4.40
CA ALA A 126 15.10 -9.35 4.77
C ALA A 126 16.46 -8.98 5.40
N GLY A 127 16.44 -8.03 6.35
CA GLY A 127 17.64 -7.54 7.03
C GLY A 127 18.33 -8.58 7.91
N ALA A 128 19.65 -8.49 8.03
CA ALA A 128 20.40 -9.23 9.05
C ALA A 128 19.97 -8.80 10.46
N THR A 129 20.15 -9.65 11.47
CA THR A 129 19.68 -9.37 12.84
C THR A 129 20.31 -8.12 13.48
N ASP A 130 21.48 -7.72 13.00
CA ASP A 130 22.27 -6.59 13.49
C ASP A 130 22.27 -5.40 12.52
N VAL A 131 21.39 -5.38 11.52
CA VAL A 131 21.28 -4.26 10.59
C VAL A 131 20.25 -3.26 11.09
N ASP A 132 20.65 -1.99 11.17
CA ASP A 132 19.72 -0.89 11.37
C ASP A 132 18.82 -0.77 10.14
N LYS A 133 17.54 -0.45 10.36
CA LYS A 133 16.53 -0.30 9.31
C LYS A 133 16.13 1.16 9.15
N VAL A 134 15.52 1.49 8.00
CA VAL A 134 14.90 2.78 7.70
C VAL A 134 13.54 2.58 7.06
N SER A 135 12.71 3.60 7.12
CA SER A 135 11.45 3.63 6.40
C SER A 135 11.65 3.76 4.87
N PRO A 136 10.70 3.25 4.06
CA PRO A 136 10.62 3.54 2.62
C PRO A 136 10.75 5.01 2.25
N VAL A 137 10.16 5.89 3.07
CA VAL A 137 10.23 7.36 2.90
C VAL A 137 11.65 7.86 3.09
N VAL A 138 12.32 7.48 4.20
CA VAL A 138 13.71 7.89 4.48
C VAL A 138 14.68 7.33 3.44
N ALA A 139 14.48 6.08 2.99
CA ALA A 139 15.28 5.50 1.92
C ALA A 139 15.15 6.28 0.60
N SER A 140 13.94 6.66 0.22
CA SER A 140 13.68 7.47 -0.98
C SER A 140 14.24 8.90 -0.85
N ALA A 141 14.09 9.51 0.34
CA ALA A 141 14.67 10.81 0.67
C ALA A 141 16.21 10.79 0.61
N SER A 142 16.84 9.68 1.01
CA SER A 142 18.29 9.50 0.93
C SER A 142 18.80 9.57 -0.51
N TYR A 143 18.07 8.98 -1.47
CA TYR A 143 18.42 9.04 -2.88
C TYR A 143 18.30 10.46 -3.45
N LEU A 144 17.20 11.15 -3.14
CA LEU A 144 17.00 12.55 -3.55
C LEU A 144 18.02 13.49 -2.91
N ASN A 145 18.38 13.27 -1.65
CA ASN A 145 19.38 14.06 -0.95
C ASN A 145 20.80 13.79 -1.48
N HIS A 146 21.11 12.56 -1.94
CA HIS A 146 22.35 12.26 -2.66
C HIS A 146 22.46 13.09 -3.94
N ILE A 147 21.37 13.16 -4.71
CA ILE A 147 21.27 13.98 -5.94
C ILE A 147 21.44 15.47 -5.60
N ARG A 148 20.73 15.96 -4.59
CA ARG A 148 20.81 17.37 -4.16
C ARG A 148 22.24 17.76 -3.78
N GLN A 149 22.92 16.91 -3.01
CA GLN A 149 24.30 17.18 -2.61
C GLN A 149 25.28 17.13 -3.78
N ALA A 150 25.14 16.14 -4.68
CA ALA A 150 25.94 16.05 -5.90
C ALA A 150 25.75 17.29 -6.79
N TRP A 151 24.49 17.71 -6.98
CA TRP A 151 24.17 18.92 -7.74
C TRP A 151 24.75 20.17 -7.10
N ASN A 152 24.53 20.37 -5.79
CA ASN A 152 24.96 21.57 -5.08
C ASN A 152 26.48 21.70 -5.00
N TYR A 153 27.20 20.58 -4.90
CA TYR A 153 28.65 20.55 -4.99
C TYR A 153 29.14 21.09 -6.35
N ARG A 154 28.48 20.70 -7.44
CA ARG A 154 28.84 21.16 -8.80
C ARG A 154 28.30 22.54 -9.16
N ASN A 155 27.20 22.94 -8.54
CA ASN A 155 26.47 24.18 -8.82
C ASN A 155 26.29 25.02 -7.54
N PRO A 156 27.36 25.47 -6.87
CA PRO A 156 27.27 26.13 -5.57
C PRO A 156 26.47 27.43 -5.58
N SER A 157 26.36 28.10 -6.73
CA SER A 157 25.57 29.32 -6.92
C SER A 157 24.14 29.07 -7.42
N ASN A 158 23.82 27.85 -7.84
CA ASN A 158 22.52 27.47 -8.40
C ASN A 158 22.08 26.15 -7.77
N LYS A 159 21.82 26.20 -6.46
CA LYS A 159 21.48 25.02 -5.69
C LYS A 159 20.18 24.39 -6.17
N LEU A 160 20.06 23.08 -6.09
CA LEU A 160 18.93 22.31 -6.63
C LEU A 160 17.61 22.75 -6.00
N GLU A 161 17.60 23.01 -4.69
CA GLU A 161 16.42 23.48 -3.95
C GLU A 161 15.91 24.88 -4.39
N ASP A 162 16.73 25.63 -5.15
CA ASP A 162 16.37 26.93 -5.72
C ASP A 162 15.97 26.84 -7.21
N GLN A 163 15.95 25.64 -7.80
CA GLN A 163 15.61 25.41 -9.22
C GLN A 163 14.16 24.94 -9.38
N ASP A 164 13.68 24.94 -10.63
CA ASP A 164 12.40 24.30 -10.96
C ASP A 164 12.63 22.80 -11.15
N VAL A 165 12.18 22.00 -10.19
CA VAL A 165 12.42 20.55 -10.16
C VAL A 165 11.13 19.78 -10.43
N VAL A 166 11.18 18.86 -11.38
CA VAL A 166 10.13 17.87 -11.67
C VAL A 166 10.66 16.50 -11.25
N VAL A 167 9.90 15.77 -10.43
CA VAL A 167 10.21 14.39 -10.02
C VAL A 167 9.16 13.45 -10.60
N THR A 168 9.58 12.34 -11.20
CA THR A 168 8.64 11.42 -11.84
C THR A 168 8.11 10.34 -10.88
N VAL A 169 6.88 9.92 -11.13
CA VAL A 169 6.18 8.86 -10.40
C VAL A 169 5.49 7.90 -11.39
N PRO A 170 5.31 6.62 -11.04
CA PRO A 170 4.48 5.72 -11.84
C PRO A 170 3.09 6.33 -12.03
N ALA A 171 2.53 6.24 -13.23
CA ALA A 171 1.18 6.77 -13.51
C ALA A 171 0.12 6.14 -12.60
N SER A 172 0.38 4.89 -12.26
CA SER A 172 -0.44 4.07 -11.40
C SER A 172 -0.40 4.41 -9.90
N PHE A 173 0.58 5.19 -9.43
CA PHE A 173 0.68 5.57 -8.01
C PHE A 173 -0.59 6.24 -7.50
N ASP A 174 -1.10 5.70 -6.38
CA ASP A 174 -2.19 6.32 -5.63
C ASP A 174 -1.73 7.63 -4.95
N GLU A 175 -2.71 8.38 -4.44
CA GLU A 175 -2.50 9.69 -3.84
C GLU A 175 -1.65 9.59 -2.57
N THR A 176 -1.71 8.45 -1.87
CA THR A 176 -0.90 8.19 -0.69
C THR A 176 0.57 8.01 -1.06
N ALA A 177 0.86 7.24 -2.11
CA ALA A 177 2.22 7.02 -2.61
C ALA A 177 2.81 8.31 -3.20
N ARG A 178 2.00 9.11 -3.91
CA ARG A 178 2.39 10.46 -4.38
C ARG A 178 2.71 11.39 -3.22
N LYS A 179 1.86 11.43 -2.18
CA LYS A 179 2.11 12.23 -0.96
C LYS A 179 3.40 11.81 -0.26
N LEU A 180 3.65 10.51 -0.11
CA LEU A 180 4.91 10.05 0.48
C LEU A 180 6.14 10.39 -0.37
N THR A 181 5.98 10.44 -1.71
CA THR A 181 7.07 10.88 -2.59
C THR A 181 7.38 12.36 -2.37
N LEU A 182 6.35 13.20 -2.19
CA LEU A 182 6.51 14.61 -1.81
C LEU A 182 7.17 14.76 -0.43
N GLU A 183 6.75 13.95 0.55
CA GLU A 183 7.34 13.92 1.90
C GLU A 183 8.82 13.52 1.85
N ALA A 184 9.17 12.50 1.06
CA ALA A 184 10.56 12.11 0.83
C ALA A 184 11.38 13.24 0.19
N ALA A 185 10.80 13.98 -0.77
CA ALA A 185 11.46 15.13 -1.38
C ALA A 185 11.65 16.28 -0.38
N GLU A 186 10.66 16.57 0.45
CA GLU A 186 10.74 17.58 1.51
C GLU A 186 11.83 17.23 2.53
N LEU A 187 11.88 15.98 3.00
CA LEU A 187 12.94 15.48 3.88
C LEU A 187 14.34 15.59 3.25
N ALA A 188 14.43 15.45 1.92
CA ALA A 188 15.66 15.66 1.17
C ALA A 188 16.04 17.14 1.00
N GLY A 189 15.23 18.08 1.47
CA GLY A 189 15.41 19.53 1.32
C GLY A 189 14.85 20.10 0.02
N LEU A 190 14.02 19.36 -0.71
CA LEU A 190 13.38 19.75 -1.96
C LEU A 190 11.89 20.06 -1.74
N GLY A 191 11.59 21.17 -1.06
CA GLY A 191 10.21 21.57 -0.73
C GLY A 191 9.38 22.14 -1.89
N LYS A 192 9.96 22.26 -3.10
CA LYS A 192 9.30 22.83 -4.28
C LYS A 192 9.53 21.95 -5.49
N ILE A 193 8.79 20.85 -5.55
CA ILE A 193 8.82 19.95 -6.70
C ILE A 193 7.45 19.85 -7.36
N LEU A 194 7.48 19.48 -8.63
CA LEU A 194 6.32 19.05 -9.39
C LEU A 194 6.40 17.53 -9.59
N LEU A 195 5.25 16.87 -9.67
CA LEU A 195 5.20 15.47 -10.04
C LEU A 195 4.79 15.33 -11.51
N LEU A 196 5.40 14.37 -12.21
CA LEU A 196 5.04 13.99 -13.57
C LEU A 196 4.94 12.46 -13.65
N GLU A 197 3.98 11.96 -14.42
CA GLU A 197 3.86 10.52 -14.63
C GLU A 197 4.95 10.03 -15.60
N GLU A 198 5.60 8.93 -15.25
CA GLU A 198 6.67 8.30 -16.04
C GLU A 198 6.29 8.12 -17.52
N PRO A 199 5.18 7.44 -17.90
CA PRO A 199 4.83 7.26 -19.31
C PRO A 199 4.52 8.58 -20.04
N GLN A 200 4.01 9.61 -19.35
CA GLN A 200 3.84 10.93 -19.96
C GLN A 200 5.19 11.59 -20.24
N ALA A 201 6.15 11.46 -19.32
CA ALA A 201 7.50 11.96 -19.51
C ALA A 201 8.14 11.35 -20.76
N VAL A 202 7.99 10.04 -20.99
CA VAL A 202 8.49 9.38 -22.21
C VAL A 202 7.92 10.01 -23.47
N CYS A 203 6.61 10.30 -23.49
CA CYS A 203 5.97 10.96 -24.63
C CYS A 203 6.50 12.40 -24.84
N TYR A 204 6.73 13.16 -23.76
CA TYR A 204 7.37 14.47 -23.84
C TYR A 204 8.79 14.41 -24.41
N ASP A 205 9.60 13.42 -24.03
CA ASP A 205 10.94 13.22 -24.60
C ASP A 205 10.87 12.92 -26.10
N TRP A 206 10.01 11.98 -26.50
CA TRP A 206 9.82 11.64 -27.91
C TRP A 206 9.44 12.87 -28.73
N TYR A 207 8.44 13.63 -28.28
CA TYR A 207 8.01 14.84 -28.96
C TYR A 207 9.12 15.89 -29.01
N ALA A 208 9.88 16.08 -27.93
CA ALA A 208 10.97 17.05 -27.89
C ALA A 208 12.07 16.75 -28.92
N ARG A 209 12.33 15.46 -29.22
CA ARG A 209 13.27 15.03 -30.27
C ARG A 209 12.70 15.15 -31.69
N HIS A 210 11.37 15.03 -31.83
CA HIS A 210 10.67 15.00 -33.12
C HIS A 210 9.87 16.26 -33.44
N GLN A 211 10.07 17.39 -32.75
CA GLN A 211 9.23 18.59 -32.93
C GLN A 211 8.97 19.00 -34.39
N LYS A 212 9.94 18.78 -35.29
CA LYS A 212 9.84 19.14 -36.72
C LYS A 212 9.09 18.13 -37.56
N THR A 213 9.02 16.88 -37.15
CA THR A 213 8.46 15.75 -37.91
C THR A 213 7.26 15.10 -37.24
N ALA A 214 7.01 15.41 -35.96
CA ALA A 214 5.96 14.80 -35.14
C ALA A 214 4.57 14.95 -35.76
N ALA A 215 4.25 16.09 -36.37
CA ALA A 215 2.97 16.29 -37.04
C ALA A 215 2.78 15.30 -38.21
N ASP A 216 3.81 15.12 -39.05
CA ASP A 216 3.77 14.20 -40.19
C ASP A 216 3.76 12.74 -39.74
N GLU A 217 4.59 12.39 -38.75
CA GLU A 217 4.71 11.03 -38.21
C GLU A 217 3.41 10.58 -37.52
N LEU A 218 2.81 11.46 -36.72
CA LEU A 218 1.61 11.12 -35.94
C LEU A 218 0.31 11.21 -36.74
N GLN A 219 0.32 11.79 -37.94
CA GLN A 219 -0.87 11.83 -38.80
C GLN A 219 -1.41 10.43 -39.13
N GLN A 220 -0.52 9.44 -39.22
CA GLN A 220 -0.85 8.04 -39.46
C GLN A 220 -0.96 7.21 -38.18
N ILE A 221 -0.79 7.84 -37.00
CA ILE A 221 -0.70 7.17 -35.70
C ILE A 221 -1.63 7.86 -34.69
N PRO A 222 -2.97 7.80 -34.89
CA PRO A 222 -3.95 8.48 -34.04
C PRO A 222 -4.03 7.94 -32.61
N LEU A 223 -3.54 6.71 -32.37
CA LEU A 223 -3.56 6.06 -31.06
C LEU A 223 -2.23 5.39 -30.78
N ILE A 224 -1.60 5.81 -29.67
CA ILE A 224 -0.27 5.38 -29.24
C ILE A 224 -0.38 4.69 -27.88
N LEU A 225 0.18 3.49 -27.77
CA LEU A 225 0.44 2.85 -26.48
C LEU A 225 1.82 3.26 -25.97
N VAL A 226 1.88 3.89 -24.80
CA VAL A 226 3.12 3.97 -24.04
C VAL A 226 3.19 2.76 -23.11
N CYS A 227 4.18 1.90 -23.33
CA CYS A 227 4.43 0.72 -22.52
C CYS A 227 5.76 0.90 -21.78
N ASP A 228 5.68 1.28 -20.51
CA ASP A 228 6.84 1.47 -19.65
C ASP A 228 7.01 0.24 -18.75
N VAL A 229 8.05 -0.56 -18.99
CA VAL A 229 8.37 -1.76 -18.20
C VAL A 229 9.74 -1.56 -17.57
N GLY A 230 9.72 -1.03 -16.35
CA GLY A 230 10.90 -0.77 -15.56
C GLY A 230 11.44 -1.99 -14.81
N GLY A 231 12.23 -1.72 -13.77
CA GLY A 231 12.74 -2.76 -12.87
C GLY A 231 11.62 -3.39 -12.03
N GLY A 232 10.82 -2.58 -11.34
CA GLY A 232 9.81 -3.10 -10.40
C GLY A 232 8.35 -2.88 -10.79
N THR A 233 8.08 -2.07 -11.81
CA THR A 233 6.72 -1.67 -12.20
C THR A 233 6.53 -1.70 -13.70
N THR A 234 5.27 -1.93 -14.11
CA THR A 234 4.80 -1.76 -15.48
C THR A 234 3.74 -0.67 -15.47
N ASP A 235 3.95 0.39 -16.22
CA ASP A 235 3.03 1.51 -16.35
C ASP A 235 2.59 1.65 -17.81
N LEU A 236 1.27 1.63 -18.01
CA LEU A 236 0.66 1.68 -19.33
C LEU A 236 -0.13 2.98 -19.48
N SER A 237 -0.02 3.61 -20.65
CA SER A 237 -0.82 4.80 -20.99
C SER A 237 -1.22 4.81 -22.46
N LEU A 238 -2.37 5.40 -22.75
CA LEU A 238 -2.83 5.65 -24.12
C LEU A 238 -2.79 7.14 -24.41
N ILE A 239 -2.15 7.51 -25.53
CA ILE A 239 -2.10 8.86 -26.05
C ILE A 239 -2.88 8.91 -27.36
N GLU A 240 -3.86 9.82 -27.44
CA GLU A 240 -4.55 10.21 -28.68
C GLU A 240 -3.73 11.32 -29.35
N ALA A 241 -3.40 11.13 -30.63
CA ALA A 241 -2.87 12.18 -31.48
C ALA A 241 -4.00 12.71 -32.37
N SER A 242 -4.41 13.96 -32.12
CA SER A 242 -5.48 14.62 -32.85
C SER A 242 -4.98 15.87 -33.57
N PHE A 243 -5.70 16.27 -34.62
CA PHE A 243 -5.34 17.41 -35.46
C PHE A 243 -6.55 18.35 -35.55
N ASN A 244 -6.42 19.54 -34.96
CA ASN A 244 -7.48 20.55 -34.96
C ASN A 244 -7.29 21.55 -36.11
N SER A 245 -8.37 21.93 -36.78
CA SER A 245 -8.36 23.02 -37.78
C SER A 245 -8.66 24.35 -37.09
N SER A 246 -7.62 25.14 -36.83
CA SER A 246 -7.71 26.47 -36.23
C SER A 246 -7.52 27.56 -37.30
N ASN A 247 -8.61 28.17 -37.81
CA ASN A 247 -8.60 29.40 -38.63
C ASN A 247 -7.51 29.53 -39.72
N GLY A 248 -7.33 28.49 -40.55
CA GLY A 248 -6.39 28.48 -41.67
C GLY A 248 -6.15 27.04 -42.17
N ASP A 249 -5.42 26.88 -43.26
CA ASP A 249 -5.07 25.57 -43.86
C ASP A 249 -4.09 24.73 -42.98
N ASP A 250 -3.60 25.24 -41.85
CA ASP A 250 -2.66 24.53 -40.97
C ASP A 250 -3.39 23.72 -39.88
N GLN A 251 -3.13 22.40 -39.85
CA GLN A 251 -3.61 21.50 -38.81
C GLN A 251 -2.66 21.53 -37.59
N GLU A 252 -3.18 21.86 -36.41
CA GLU A 252 -2.39 21.88 -35.18
C GLU A 252 -2.48 20.53 -34.45
N LEU A 253 -1.33 19.90 -34.21
CA LEU A 253 -1.22 18.64 -33.45
C LEU A 253 -1.58 18.88 -31.99
N ALA A 254 -2.43 18.02 -31.44
CA ALA A 254 -2.72 17.90 -30.02
C ALA A 254 -2.47 16.46 -29.56
N LEU A 255 -1.83 16.32 -28.40
CA LEU A 255 -1.59 15.02 -27.76
C LEU A 255 -2.36 14.98 -26.46
N ASP A 256 -3.26 14.02 -26.30
CA ASP A 256 -4.07 13.87 -25.10
C ASP A 256 -3.89 12.48 -24.48
N ARG A 257 -3.60 12.43 -23.18
CA ARG A 257 -3.58 11.15 -22.45
C ARG A 257 -5.01 10.71 -22.14
N ILE A 258 -5.46 9.65 -22.81
CA ILE A 258 -6.85 9.17 -22.73
C ILE A 258 -7.02 7.88 -21.89
N GLY A 259 -5.94 7.17 -21.56
CA GLY A 259 -5.98 5.94 -20.76
C GLY A 259 -4.76 5.80 -19.85
N VAL A 260 -4.95 5.25 -18.65
CA VAL A 260 -3.91 5.01 -17.63
C VAL A 260 -4.19 3.69 -16.93
N GLY A 261 -3.19 2.82 -16.87
CA GLY A 261 -3.30 1.48 -16.28
C GLY A 261 -3.33 1.48 -14.75
N GLU A 262 -3.65 0.32 -14.18
CA GLU A 262 -3.53 0.05 -12.74
C GLU A 262 -2.06 -0.09 -12.30
N HIS A 263 -1.82 -0.15 -10.98
CA HIS A 263 -0.48 -0.34 -10.44
C HIS A 263 -0.04 -1.79 -10.55
N LEU A 264 0.81 -2.05 -11.54
CA LEU A 264 1.38 -3.36 -11.76
C LEU A 264 2.77 -3.42 -11.13
N MET A 265 2.86 -4.11 -9.99
CA MET A 265 4.12 -4.56 -9.39
C MET A 265 4.67 -5.74 -10.21
N LEU A 266 5.10 -5.42 -11.42
CA LEU A 266 5.58 -6.35 -12.44
C LEU A 266 6.66 -5.66 -13.28
N GLY A 267 7.86 -6.23 -13.35
CA GLY A 267 8.94 -5.69 -14.17
C GLY A 267 10.14 -6.64 -14.26
N GLY A 268 11.31 -6.09 -14.57
CA GLY A 268 12.56 -6.84 -14.64
C GLY A 268 12.94 -7.61 -13.37
N ASP A 269 12.50 -7.15 -12.19
CA ASP A 269 12.74 -7.75 -10.87
C ASP A 269 12.02 -9.09 -10.73
N ASN A 270 10.83 -9.23 -11.33
CA ASN A 270 10.08 -10.47 -11.34
C ASN A 270 10.78 -11.54 -12.20
N LEU A 271 11.38 -11.13 -13.31
CA LEU A 271 12.20 -12.01 -14.15
C LEU A 271 13.48 -12.42 -13.41
N ASP A 272 14.13 -11.49 -12.70
CA ASP A 272 15.29 -11.79 -11.84
C ASP A 272 14.94 -12.82 -10.76
N LEU A 273 13.75 -12.68 -10.15
CA LEU A 273 13.22 -13.61 -9.16
C LEU A 273 12.91 -14.99 -9.75
N ALA A 274 12.26 -15.07 -10.91
CA ALA A 274 11.99 -16.34 -11.59
C ALA A 274 13.29 -17.10 -11.92
N LEU A 275 14.32 -16.38 -12.38
CA LEU A 275 15.65 -16.94 -12.61
C LEU A 275 16.33 -17.35 -11.30
N ALA A 276 16.14 -16.59 -10.21
CA ALA A 276 16.67 -16.93 -8.89
C ALA A 276 16.06 -18.23 -8.35
N HIS A 277 14.77 -18.48 -8.57
CA HIS A 277 14.14 -19.77 -8.23
C HIS A 277 14.69 -20.93 -9.03
N LEU A 278 14.87 -20.75 -10.35
CA LEU A 278 15.51 -21.77 -11.19
C LEU A 278 16.93 -22.08 -10.69
N ALA A 279 17.69 -21.05 -10.33
CA ALA A 279 19.02 -21.18 -9.79
C ALA A 279 19.04 -21.88 -8.42
N GLU A 280 18.13 -21.49 -7.52
CA GLU A 280 17.98 -22.05 -6.17
C GLU A 280 17.71 -23.56 -6.21
N GLN A 281 16.81 -24.01 -7.10
CA GLN A 281 16.50 -25.42 -7.30
C GLN A 281 17.76 -26.24 -7.62
N ARG A 282 18.67 -25.68 -8.44
CA ARG A 282 19.95 -26.33 -8.81
C ARG A 282 20.95 -26.33 -7.67
N PHE A 283 21.05 -25.24 -6.89
CA PHE A 283 22.01 -25.15 -5.80
C PHE A 283 21.72 -26.11 -4.63
N ASN A 284 20.44 -26.31 -4.32
CA ASN A 284 20.02 -26.93 -3.06
C ASN A 284 19.10 -28.15 -3.20
N GLN A 285 18.99 -28.76 -4.39
CA GLN A 285 18.20 -29.99 -4.59
C GLN A 285 16.79 -29.86 -3.98
N ASN A 286 16.10 -28.74 -4.27
CA ASN A 286 14.77 -28.37 -3.75
C ASN A 286 14.67 -27.92 -2.28
N LYS A 287 15.78 -27.66 -1.57
CA LYS A 287 15.72 -26.90 -0.31
C LYS A 287 15.76 -25.39 -0.56
N LYS A 288 14.80 -24.65 -0.01
CA LYS A 288 14.74 -23.19 -0.13
C LYS A 288 15.90 -22.54 0.64
N LEU A 289 16.53 -21.52 0.04
CA LEU A 289 17.43 -20.58 0.70
C LEU A 289 16.64 -19.73 1.70
N ASN A 290 17.31 -19.18 2.72
CA ASN A 290 16.70 -18.14 3.54
C ASN A 290 16.48 -16.86 2.70
N ALA A 291 15.72 -15.90 3.25
CA ALA A 291 15.39 -14.66 2.53
C ALA A 291 16.66 -13.89 2.11
N SER A 292 17.63 -13.70 3.01
CA SER A 292 18.84 -12.92 2.74
C SER A 292 19.74 -13.52 1.65
N SER A 293 19.89 -14.85 1.61
CA SER A 293 20.61 -15.58 0.58
C SER A 293 19.88 -15.54 -0.77
N LEU A 294 18.55 -15.55 -0.79
CA LEU A 294 17.79 -15.37 -2.03
C LEU A 294 17.95 -13.94 -2.57
N THR A 295 17.90 -12.90 -1.74
CA THR A 295 18.14 -11.51 -2.19
C THR A 295 19.48 -11.37 -2.90
N LYS A 296 20.52 -12.01 -2.36
CA LYS A 296 21.83 -12.09 -2.99
C LYS A 296 21.79 -12.81 -4.35
N LEU A 297 21.06 -13.92 -4.42
CA LEU A 297 20.91 -14.68 -5.67
C LEU A 297 20.19 -13.89 -6.75
N ILE A 298 19.15 -13.11 -6.39
CA ILE A 298 18.44 -12.19 -7.29
C ILE A 298 19.39 -11.18 -7.94
N GLN A 299 20.30 -10.58 -7.17
CA GLN A 299 21.27 -9.65 -7.74
C GLN A 299 22.22 -10.33 -8.75
N GLN A 300 22.59 -11.59 -8.53
CA GLN A 300 23.40 -12.34 -9.48
C GLN A 300 22.61 -12.76 -10.73
N THR A 301 21.34 -13.15 -10.58
CA THR A 301 20.48 -13.49 -11.72
C THR A 301 20.11 -12.27 -12.54
N ARG A 302 20.03 -11.08 -11.95
CA ARG A 302 19.90 -9.81 -12.67
C ARG A 302 21.04 -9.59 -13.66
N ALA A 303 22.28 -9.69 -13.18
CA ALA A 303 23.45 -9.56 -14.05
C ALA A 303 23.46 -10.64 -15.16
N ALA A 304 23.04 -11.87 -14.84
CA ALA A 304 22.91 -12.93 -15.82
C ALA A 304 21.82 -12.65 -16.87
N LYS A 305 20.65 -12.15 -16.45
CA LYS A 305 19.54 -11.72 -17.32
C LYS A 305 20.02 -10.64 -18.30
N GLU A 306 20.60 -9.56 -17.77
CA GLU A 306 21.09 -8.42 -18.57
C GLU A 306 22.11 -8.89 -19.62
N SER A 307 23.01 -9.81 -19.26
CA SER A 307 23.99 -10.37 -20.20
C SER A 307 23.34 -11.30 -21.24
N LEU A 308 22.43 -12.20 -20.83
CA LEU A 308 21.86 -13.24 -21.70
C LEU A 308 20.72 -12.75 -22.61
N LEU A 309 20.17 -11.57 -22.34
CA LEU A 309 19.21 -10.88 -23.21
C LEU A 309 19.87 -9.86 -24.16
N SER A 310 21.17 -9.61 -24.03
CA SER A 310 21.90 -8.70 -24.93
C SER A 310 22.05 -9.26 -26.35
N ALA A 311 22.29 -8.38 -27.34
CA ALA A 311 22.52 -8.77 -28.72
C ALA A 311 23.71 -9.74 -28.87
N ASP A 312 24.81 -9.47 -28.17
CA ASP A 312 26.02 -10.30 -28.12
C ASP A 312 26.02 -11.29 -26.93
N ALA A 313 24.84 -11.80 -26.56
CA ALA A 313 24.69 -12.70 -25.42
C ALA A 313 25.52 -13.98 -25.55
N PRO A 314 26.29 -14.37 -24.50
CA PRO A 314 26.99 -15.66 -24.47
C PRO A 314 26.00 -16.84 -24.41
N ASP A 315 26.50 -18.06 -24.65
CA ASP A 315 25.67 -19.27 -24.56
C ASP A 315 25.21 -19.57 -23.13
N ASP A 316 26.06 -19.27 -22.13
CA ASP A 316 25.75 -19.42 -20.70
C ASP A 316 26.50 -18.41 -19.81
N VAL A 317 25.94 -18.14 -18.64
CA VAL A 317 26.56 -17.36 -17.56
C VAL A 317 26.61 -18.18 -16.28
N LYS A 318 27.73 -18.11 -15.56
CA LYS A 318 27.91 -18.79 -14.27
C LYS A 318 27.49 -17.92 -13.09
N ILE A 319 26.65 -18.47 -12.22
CA ILE A 319 26.22 -17.89 -10.95
C ILE A 319 26.93 -18.62 -9.81
N THR A 320 27.39 -17.89 -8.80
CA THR A 320 28.22 -18.44 -7.73
C THR A 320 27.73 -18.03 -6.35
N MET A 321 27.36 -19.03 -5.54
CA MET A 321 26.97 -18.84 -4.15
C MET A 321 28.10 -19.31 -3.23
N LEU A 322 28.53 -18.42 -2.34
CA LEU A 322 29.42 -18.74 -1.24
C LEU A 322 28.58 -19.32 -0.09
N GLY A 323 28.97 -20.48 0.45
CA GLY A 323 28.29 -21.06 1.60
C GLY A 323 28.37 -20.16 2.85
N SER A 324 27.26 -20.05 3.58
CA SER A 324 27.18 -19.32 4.85
C SER A 324 27.55 -20.22 6.04
N GLY A 325 28.23 -19.67 7.06
CA GLY A 325 28.54 -20.33 8.34
C GLY A 325 30.03 -20.63 8.62
N SER A 326 30.32 -21.17 9.81
CA SER A 326 31.68 -21.43 10.35
C SER A 326 32.51 -22.48 9.61
N LYS A 327 32.01 -23.01 8.49
CA LYS A 327 32.75 -23.88 7.54
C LYS A 327 33.04 -23.12 6.24
N LEU A 328 33.66 -21.95 6.34
CA LEU A 328 34.12 -21.13 5.21
C LEU A 328 35.18 -21.79 4.31
N LEU A 329 35.76 -22.92 4.73
CA LEU A 329 36.90 -23.55 4.06
C LEU A 329 36.55 -24.57 2.95
N GLY A 330 35.32 -24.67 2.45
CA GLY A 330 35.05 -25.67 1.38
C GLY A 330 33.71 -25.69 0.66
N GLY A 331 33.01 -24.56 0.44
CA GLY A 331 31.63 -24.60 -0.05
C GLY A 331 31.21 -23.62 -1.14
N THR A 332 32.12 -23.17 -2.02
CA THR A 332 31.68 -22.40 -3.20
C THR A 332 30.95 -23.34 -4.16
N LYS A 333 29.67 -23.09 -4.40
CA LYS A 333 28.91 -23.77 -5.44
C LYS A 333 28.70 -22.80 -6.60
N SER A 334 28.78 -23.32 -7.82
CA SER A 334 28.43 -22.57 -9.02
C SER A 334 27.48 -23.38 -9.89
N ILE A 335 26.59 -22.69 -10.60
CA ILE A 335 25.69 -23.25 -11.61
C ILE A 335 25.79 -22.40 -12.87
N GLY A 336 25.41 -22.95 -14.03
CA GLY A 336 25.19 -22.18 -15.25
C GLY A 336 23.70 -21.86 -15.46
N LEU A 337 23.41 -20.68 -15.98
CA LEU A 337 22.15 -20.36 -16.66
C LEU A 337 22.44 -20.20 -18.15
N THR A 338 21.65 -20.87 -18.99
CA THR A 338 21.83 -20.82 -20.45
C THR A 338 21.00 -19.69 -21.07
N LYS A 339 21.43 -19.22 -22.24
CA LYS A 339 20.68 -18.26 -23.07
C LYS A 339 19.25 -18.72 -23.34
N GLN A 340 19.09 -19.99 -23.72
CA GLN A 340 17.78 -20.56 -24.03
C GLN A 340 16.82 -20.55 -22.83
N GLU A 341 17.31 -20.83 -21.62
CA GLU A 341 16.49 -20.80 -20.41
C GLU A 341 16.00 -19.40 -20.08
N VAL A 342 16.89 -18.40 -20.17
CA VAL A 342 16.54 -17.00 -19.96
C VAL A 342 15.53 -16.54 -21.01
N HIS A 343 15.77 -16.88 -22.29
CA HIS A 343 14.86 -16.52 -23.39
C HIS A 343 13.49 -17.16 -23.21
N GLN A 344 13.42 -18.44 -22.81
CA GLN A 344 12.16 -19.11 -22.57
C GLN A 344 11.37 -18.43 -21.44
N ILE A 345 12.01 -18.12 -20.32
CA ILE A 345 11.31 -17.47 -19.20
C ILE A 345 10.88 -16.05 -19.61
N ALA A 346 11.76 -15.25 -20.21
CA ALA A 346 11.45 -13.89 -20.62
C ALA A 346 10.35 -13.83 -21.70
N LEU A 347 10.48 -14.61 -22.77
CA LEU A 347 9.62 -14.49 -23.95
C LEU A 347 8.35 -15.35 -23.87
N GLU A 348 8.38 -16.50 -23.21
CA GLU A 348 7.19 -17.36 -23.10
C GLU A 348 6.50 -17.21 -21.73
N GLY A 349 7.22 -16.74 -20.70
CA GLY A 349 6.66 -16.47 -19.38
C GLY A 349 6.16 -15.03 -19.23
N PHE A 350 7.00 -14.04 -19.52
CA PHE A 350 6.69 -12.62 -19.29
C PHE A 350 6.07 -11.94 -20.51
N PHE A 351 6.51 -12.28 -21.73
CA PHE A 351 5.98 -11.69 -22.97
C PHE A 351 5.40 -12.73 -23.95
N PRO A 352 4.51 -13.66 -23.50
CA PRO A 352 3.96 -14.68 -24.37
C PRO A 352 3.19 -14.07 -25.55
N LEU A 353 3.20 -14.77 -26.69
CA LEU A 353 2.32 -14.47 -27.83
C LEU A 353 0.91 -15.01 -27.54
N SER A 354 0.13 -14.27 -26.76
CA SER A 354 -1.24 -14.63 -26.36
C SER A 354 -2.30 -14.00 -27.26
N GLU A 355 -3.53 -14.48 -27.19
CA GLU A 355 -4.69 -13.84 -27.80
C GLU A 355 -5.12 -12.59 -27.02
N PHE A 356 -5.79 -11.63 -27.66
CA PHE A 356 -6.26 -10.40 -27.02
C PHE A 356 -7.26 -10.64 -25.87
N THR A 357 -7.99 -11.77 -25.91
CA THR A 357 -8.96 -12.13 -24.88
C THR A 357 -8.34 -12.82 -23.66
N GLU A 358 -7.04 -13.16 -23.71
CA GLU A 358 -6.32 -13.78 -22.60
C GLU A 358 -5.81 -12.71 -21.62
N VAL A 359 -6.63 -12.43 -20.61
CA VAL A 359 -6.30 -11.50 -19.52
C VAL A 359 -5.70 -12.22 -18.30
N PRO A 360 -5.06 -11.50 -17.35
CA PRO A 360 -4.42 -12.09 -16.17
C PRO A 360 -5.39 -12.91 -15.31
N ASP A 361 -4.91 -14.03 -14.76
CA ASP A 361 -5.71 -14.85 -13.84
C ASP A 361 -5.73 -14.24 -12.42
N LYS A 362 -6.82 -13.52 -12.11
CA LYS A 362 -7.04 -12.88 -10.79
C LYS A 362 -7.25 -13.87 -9.64
N ARG A 363 -7.44 -15.17 -9.90
CA ARG A 363 -7.66 -16.19 -8.84
C ARG A 363 -6.38 -16.76 -8.28
N ARG A 364 -5.22 -16.53 -8.92
CA ARG A 364 -3.93 -16.91 -8.36
C ARG A 364 -3.56 -15.93 -7.25
N SER A 365 -3.15 -16.44 -6.10
CA SER A 365 -2.56 -15.60 -5.07
C SER A 365 -1.27 -14.98 -5.61
N ALA A 366 -1.14 -13.66 -5.43
CA ALA A 366 0.10 -12.93 -5.68
C ALA A 366 1.27 -13.65 -4.99
N VAL A 367 2.39 -13.82 -5.70
CA VAL A 367 3.61 -14.32 -5.07
C VAL A 367 4.16 -13.20 -4.21
N VAL A 368 3.82 -13.20 -2.92
CA VAL A 368 4.39 -12.29 -1.92
C VAL A 368 5.76 -12.83 -1.54
N GLU A 369 6.78 -12.39 -2.26
CA GLU A 369 8.16 -12.76 -1.95
C GLU A 369 8.93 -11.48 -1.63
N PHE A 370 9.42 -11.39 -0.38
CA PHE A 370 9.98 -10.17 0.23
C PHE A 370 8.97 -9.07 0.52
N GLY A 371 7.76 -9.42 0.96
CA GLY A 371 6.73 -8.48 1.38
C GLY A 371 6.02 -7.75 0.24
N LEU A 372 6.69 -7.45 -0.89
CA LEU A 372 6.04 -6.74 -2.00
C LEU A 372 4.96 -7.59 -2.70
N PRO A 373 3.76 -7.03 -2.98
CA PRO A 373 2.65 -7.75 -3.59
C PRO A 373 2.82 -7.79 -5.12
N TYR A 374 3.71 -8.64 -5.63
CA TYR A 374 3.89 -8.79 -7.08
C TYR A 374 2.64 -9.29 -7.78
N ALA A 375 2.47 -8.92 -9.05
CA ALA A 375 1.37 -9.42 -9.87
C ALA A 375 1.34 -10.96 -9.89
N ALA A 376 0.15 -11.55 -9.69
CA ALA A 376 -0.01 -13.00 -9.61
C ALA A 376 0.27 -13.72 -10.93
N ASP A 377 -0.09 -13.09 -12.05
CA ASP A 377 0.30 -13.51 -13.39
C ASP A 377 1.49 -12.64 -13.86
N PRO A 378 2.67 -13.22 -14.13
CA PRO A 378 3.85 -12.47 -14.56
C PRO A 378 3.82 -12.07 -16.04
N ALA A 379 2.81 -12.50 -16.81
CA ALA A 379 2.74 -12.21 -18.24
C ALA A 379 2.31 -10.76 -18.52
N VAL A 380 3.28 -9.86 -18.74
CA VAL A 380 3.07 -8.47 -19.16
C VAL A 380 2.12 -8.40 -20.36
N SER A 381 2.25 -9.31 -21.34
CA SER A 381 1.34 -9.43 -22.49
C SER A 381 -0.14 -9.43 -22.09
N LYS A 382 -0.51 -10.19 -21.05
CA LYS A 382 -1.90 -10.30 -20.62
C LYS A 382 -2.38 -9.03 -19.93
N HIS A 383 -1.51 -8.39 -19.14
CA HIS A 383 -1.82 -7.10 -18.51
C HIS A 383 -2.01 -5.99 -19.55
N VAL A 384 -1.23 -5.99 -20.63
CA VAL A 384 -1.45 -5.10 -21.78
C VAL A 384 -2.81 -5.38 -22.44
N ALA A 385 -3.17 -6.65 -22.61
CA ALA A 385 -4.49 -7.03 -23.14
C ALA A 385 -5.64 -6.55 -22.25
N GLU A 386 -5.54 -6.74 -20.93
CA GLU A 386 -6.53 -6.23 -19.96
C GLU A 386 -6.64 -4.71 -20.00
N PHE A 387 -5.52 -4.01 -20.00
CA PHE A 387 -5.48 -2.55 -20.09
C PHE A 387 -6.18 -2.03 -21.36
N LEU A 388 -5.85 -2.60 -22.52
CA LEU A 388 -6.49 -2.23 -23.78
C LEU A 388 -7.97 -2.62 -23.81
N ALA A 389 -8.36 -3.73 -23.18
CA ALA A 389 -9.75 -4.14 -23.05
C ALA A 389 -10.56 -3.13 -22.21
N THR A 390 -10.00 -2.66 -21.09
CA THR A 390 -10.60 -1.65 -20.22
C THR A 390 -10.81 -0.31 -20.94
N HIS A 391 -9.92 0.06 -21.86
CA HIS A 391 -9.96 1.34 -22.59
C HIS A 391 -10.49 1.23 -24.02
N GLN A 392 -11.26 0.19 -24.35
CA GLN A 392 -11.78 0.01 -25.72
C GLN A 392 -12.61 1.19 -26.21
N GLN A 393 -13.43 1.82 -25.36
CA GLN A 393 -14.30 2.91 -25.81
C GLN A 393 -13.50 4.14 -26.26
N VAL A 394 -12.58 4.62 -25.43
CA VAL A 394 -11.75 5.79 -25.76
C VAL A 394 -10.82 5.49 -26.93
N SER A 395 -10.33 4.24 -27.02
CA SER A 395 -9.51 3.78 -28.14
C SER A 395 -10.30 3.76 -29.46
N LYS A 396 -11.53 3.24 -29.45
CA LYS A 396 -12.42 3.27 -30.62
C LYS A 396 -12.73 4.70 -31.05
N ALA A 397 -13.05 5.58 -30.12
CA ALA A 397 -13.32 6.99 -30.41
C ALA A 397 -12.10 7.72 -31.01
N ALA A 398 -10.89 7.41 -30.56
CA ALA A 398 -9.65 7.98 -31.13
C ALA A 398 -9.41 7.47 -32.57
N LEU A 399 -9.61 6.17 -32.82
CA LEU A 399 -9.42 5.57 -34.15
C LEU A 399 -10.50 6.02 -35.14
N GLU A 400 -11.77 6.12 -34.73
CA GLU A 400 -12.90 6.53 -35.58
C GLU A 400 -12.74 7.94 -36.15
N LYS A 401 -12.16 8.87 -35.38
CA LYS A 401 -11.91 10.25 -35.82
C LYS A 401 -10.84 10.35 -36.90
N SER A 402 -9.99 9.33 -37.05
CA SER A 402 -8.87 9.35 -37.98
C SER A 402 -9.27 8.83 -39.35
N SER A 403 -8.84 9.54 -40.40
CA SER A 403 -8.98 9.08 -41.78
C SER A 403 -7.82 8.17 -42.22
N ALA A 404 -6.78 8.02 -41.39
CA ALA A 404 -5.57 7.27 -41.70
C ALA A 404 -5.70 5.76 -41.43
N VAL A 405 -6.66 5.35 -40.60
CA VAL A 405 -6.84 3.95 -40.17
C VAL A 405 -8.23 3.48 -40.58
N GLU A 406 -8.32 2.32 -41.23
CA GLU A 406 -9.61 1.70 -41.55
C GLU A 406 -10.24 1.17 -40.25
N PHE A 407 -11.27 1.87 -39.77
CA PHE A 407 -11.95 1.52 -38.52
C PHE A 407 -13.05 0.48 -38.73
N ASP A 408 -12.96 -0.63 -38.00
CA ASP A 408 -13.97 -1.70 -37.95
C ASP A 408 -14.49 -1.83 -36.52
N GLU A 409 -15.73 -1.39 -36.28
CA GLU A 409 -16.38 -1.42 -34.96
C GLU A 409 -16.45 -2.82 -34.34
N THR A 410 -16.40 -3.88 -35.16
CA THR A 410 -16.52 -5.27 -34.72
C THR A 410 -15.22 -5.85 -34.19
N LYS A 411 -14.08 -5.19 -34.47
CA LYS A 411 -12.77 -5.60 -33.98
C LYS A 411 -12.38 -4.83 -32.71
N PRO A 412 -11.48 -5.41 -31.88
CA PRO A 412 -10.82 -4.66 -30.83
C PRO A 412 -10.04 -3.47 -31.40
N ALA A 413 -10.15 -2.31 -30.77
CA ALA A 413 -9.30 -1.16 -31.06
C ALA A 413 -7.91 -1.42 -30.47
N ILE A 414 -6.93 -1.67 -31.34
CA ILE A 414 -5.53 -1.86 -30.99
C ILE A 414 -4.75 -0.61 -31.41
N PRO A 415 -3.87 -0.05 -30.56
CA PRO A 415 -3.01 1.06 -30.92
C PRO A 415 -2.12 0.73 -32.12
N VAL A 416 -2.06 1.65 -33.09
CA VAL A 416 -1.24 1.49 -34.31
C VAL A 416 0.20 2.01 -34.11
N GLY A 417 0.42 2.78 -33.05
CA GLY A 417 1.73 3.20 -32.58
C GLY A 417 2.06 2.66 -31.20
N VAL A 418 3.34 2.40 -30.94
CA VAL A 418 3.83 2.03 -29.61
C VAL A 418 5.12 2.77 -29.28
N LEU A 419 5.21 3.28 -28.05
CA LEU A 419 6.40 3.87 -27.46
C LEU A 419 6.82 2.99 -26.28
N LEU A 420 7.96 2.32 -26.42
CA LEU A 420 8.48 1.36 -25.43
C LEU A 420 9.50 2.06 -24.52
N ASN A 421 9.38 1.90 -23.20
CA ASN A 421 10.27 2.52 -22.21
C ASN A 421 10.57 1.59 -21.03
N GLY A 422 11.66 1.89 -20.32
CA GLY A 422 12.12 1.10 -19.18
C GLY A 422 13.15 0.05 -19.57
N GLY A 423 14.00 -0.30 -18.61
CA GLY A 423 15.23 -1.08 -18.86
C GLY A 423 15.00 -2.49 -19.44
N VAL A 424 13.78 -3.02 -19.40
CA VAL A 424 13.44 -4.29 -20.04
C VAL A 424 13.55 -4.20 -21.57
N PHE A 425 13.26 -3.04 -22.17
CA PHE A 425 13.35 -2.82 -23.63
C PHE A 425 14.76 -2.45 -24.12
N ASN A 426 15.78 -2.50 -23.26
CA ASN A 426 17.17 -2.57 -23.71
C ASN A 426 17.47 -3.87 -24.48
N SER A 427 16.59 -4.87 -24.39
CA SER A 427 16.66 -6.12 -25.15
C SER A 427 15.83 -6.03 -26.44
N GLU A 428 16.51 -5.99 -27.59
CA GLU A 428 15.85 -6.03 -28.93
C GLU A 428 14.88 -7.21 -29.06
N LEU A 429 15.22 -8.38 -28.50
CA LEU A 429 14.36 -9.57 -28.51
C LEU A 429 13.00 -9.35 -27.83
N VAL A 430 12.96 -8.55 -26.77
CA VAL A 430 11.72 -8.26 -26.03
C VAL A 430 10.90 -7.21 -26.78
N THR A 431 11.58 -6.21 -27.34
CA THR A 431 10.99 -5.22 -28.25
C THR A 431 10.33 -5.88 -29.45
N GLU A 432 11.03 -6.77 -30.17
CA GLU A 432 10.47 -7.52 -31.29
C GLU A 432 9.25 -8.37 -30.85
N ARG A 433 9.34 -9.00 -29.68
CA ARG A 433 8.28 -9.86 -29.15
C ARG A 433 6.99 -9.07 -28.87
N ILE A 434 7.06 -7.92 -28.20
CA ILE A 434 5.86 -7.12 -27.90
C ILE A 434 5.29 -6.47 -29.16
N THR A 435 6.13 -6.02 -30.09
CA THR A 435 5.68 -5.47 -31.37
C THR A 435 5.00 -6.54 -32.23
N GLN A 436 5.52 -7.77 -32.23
CA GLN A 436 4.89 -8.91 -32.88
C GLN A 436 3.52 -9.23 -32.26
N LEU A 437 3.43 -9.24 -30.91
CA LEU A 437 2.18 -9.48 -30.20
C LEU A 437 1.09 -8.47 -30.60
N LEU A 438 1.40 -7.18 -30.50
CA LEU A 438 0.45 -6.11 -30.85
C LEU A 438 0.09 -6.17 -32.34
N GLY A 439 1.05 -6.50 -33.20
CA GLY A 439 0.80 -6.69 -34.64
C GLY A 439 -0.13 -7.87 -34.93
N ASN A 440 -0.02 -8.96 -34.17
CA ASN A 440 -0.94 -10.11 -34.28
C ASN A 440 -2.36 -9.73 -33.86
N TRP A 441 -2.54 -8.97 -32.77
CA TRP A 441 -3.86 -8.51 -32.33
C TRP A 441 -4.49 -7.52 -33.31
N ASN A 442 -3.68 -6.61 -33.87
CA ASN A 442 -4.13 -5.63 -34.85
C ASN A 442 -4.40 -6.25 -36.23
N GLY A 443 -3.70 -7.34 -36.57
CA GLY A 443 -3.72 -7.96 -37.91
C GLY A 443 -2.85 -7.23 -38.94
N ALA A 444 -2.04 -6.26 -38.51
CA ALA A 444 -1.08 -5.51 -39.32
C ALA A 444 0.11 -5.05 -38.45
N PRO A 445 1.30 -4.80 -39.04
CA PRO A 445 2.45 -4.31 -38.30
C PRO A 445 2.17 -3.02 -37.51
N ILE A 446 2.76 -2.90 -36.32
CA ILE A 446 2.67 -1.71 -35.46
C ILE A 446 3.88 -0.82 -35.70
N THR A 447 3.66 0.49 -35.72
CA THR A 447 4.74 1.48 -35.81
C THR A 447 5.36 1.68 -34.44
N VAL A 448 6.64 1.35 -34.29
CA VAL A 448 7.41 1.62 -33.07
C VAL A 448 7.96 3.04 -33.17
N LEU A 449 7.53 3.92 -32.26
CA LEU A 449 8.11 5.23 -32.06
C LEU A 449 9.47 5.08 -31.38
N ASP A 450 10.47 5.80 -31.86
CA ASP A 450 11.85 5.58 -31.45
C ASP A 450 12.12 6.06 -30.00
N ASN A 451 12.76 5.19 -29.23
CA ASN A 451 13.28 5.53 -27.92
C ASN A 451 14.70 4.97 -27.81
N PRO A 452 15.73 5.74 -28.21
CA PRO A 452 17.11 5.23 -28.25
C PRO A 452 17.70 4.99 -26.84
N HIS A 453 17.08 5.58 -25.80
CA HIS A 453 17.60 5.57 -24.44
C HIS A 453 16.47 5.35 -23.42
N PRO A 454 15.87 4.14 -23.37
CA PRO A 454 14.75 3.86 -22.47
C PRO A 454 15.08 4.00 -20.98
N ASP A 455 16.37 4.05 -20.62
CA ASP A 455 16.83 4.32 -19.26
C ASP A 455 16.84 5.82 -18.89
N TRP A 456 16.76 6.74 -19.86
CA TRP A 456 16.94 8.19 -19.64
C TRP A 456 15.72 9.03 -20.02
N SER A 457 14.88 8.52 -20.91
CA SER A 457 13.79 9.26 -21.54
C SER A 457 12.80 9.86 -20.54
N VAL A 458 12.60 9.22 -19.39
CA VAL A 458 11.75 9.76 -18.32
C VAL A 458 12.33 11.07 -17.74
N ALA A 459 13.63 11.11 -17.43
CA ALA A 459 14.26 12.33 -16.89
C ALA A 459 14.32 13.45 -17.94
N LEU A 460 14.64 13.11 -19.18
CA LEU A 460 14.64 14.06 -20.32
C LEU A 460 13.23 14.63 -20.56
N GLY A 461 12.24 13.75 -20.51
CA GLY A 461 10.82 14.06 -20.60
C GLY A 461 10.32 14.99 -19.51
N ALA A 462 10.81 14.83 -18.28
CA ALA A 462 10.49 15.73 -17.19
C ALA A 462 11.01 17.17 -17.41
N VAL A 463 12.17 17.34 -18.07
CA VAL A 463 12.65 18.67 -18.49
C VAL A 463 11.78 19.22 -19.63
N ALA A 464 11.44 18.39 -20.62
CA ALA A 464 10.56 18.77 -21.72
C ALA A 464 9.17 19.20 -21.23
N PHE A 465 8.59 18.51 -20.24
CA PHE A 465 7.39 18.94 -19.54
C PHE A 465 7.56 20.31 -18.87
N GLY A 466 8.68 20.55 -18.19
CA GLY A 466 9.00 21.86 -17.61
C GLY A 466 9.03 22.98 -18.65
N LYS A 467 9.52 22.70 -19.87
CA LYS A 467 9.47 23.63 -21.00
C LYS A 467 8.06 23.85 -21.52
N ALA A 468 7.28 22.79 -21.69
CA ALA A 468 5.89 22.85 -22.14
C ALA A 468 5.03 23.70 -21.19
N ARG A 469 5.22 23.54 -19.87
CA ARG A 469 4.55 24.36 -18.84
C ARG A 469 4.85 25.85 -18.95
N ARG A 470 6.01 26.21 -19.52
CA ARG A 470 6.42 27.61 -19.77
C ARG A 470 6.05 28.10 -21.17
N GLY A 471 5.26 27.33 -21.93
CA GLY A 471 4.82 27.66 -23.28
C GLY A 471 5.88 27.49 -24.36
N ALA A 472 6.99 26.82 -24.04
CA ALA A 472 8.11 26.64 -24.98
C ALA A 472 7.99 25.36 -25.84
N GLN A 473 7.05 24.46 -25.51
CA GLN A 473 6.79 23.21 -26.23
C GLN A 473 5.29 22.87 -26.13
N LEU A 474 4.81 21.94 -26.96
CA LEU A 474 3.46 21.39 -26.87
C LEU A 474 3.23 20.76 -25.49
N LYS A 475 2.11 21.12 -24.86
CA LYS A 475 1.66 20.49 -23.62
C LYS A 475 0.78 19.30 -23.99
N ILE A 476 1.11 18.12 -23.47
CA ILE A 476 0.25 16.95 -23.54
C ILE A 476 -0.93 17.18 -22.58
N GLY A 477 -2.15 17.14 -23.12
CA GLY A 477 -3.40 17.29 -22.40
C GLY A 477 -3.94 15.97 -21.85
N GLY A 478 -5.22 15.97 -21.48
CA GLY A 478 -5.91 14.80 -20.90
C GLY A 478 -6.10 14.87 -19.37
N GLY A 479 -5.83 16.02 -18.74
CA GLY A 479 -6.20 16.35 -17.36
C GLY A 479 -5.91 15.26 -16.30
N ALA A 480 -6.87 14.99 -15.42
CA ALA A 480 -6.75 13.96 -14.38
C ALA A 480 -6.74 12.54 -14.96
N ALA A 481 -5.83 11.70 -14.48
CA ALA A 481 -5.68 10.30 -14.93
C ALA A 481 -6.86 9.40 -14.54
N ARG A 482 -7.57 9.77 -13.47
CA ARG A 482 -8.63 8.99 -12.83
C ARG A 482 -9.75 9.90 -12.36
N SER A 483 -10.93 9.33 -12.18
CA SER A 483 -12.07 10.01 -11.60
C SER A 483 -12.08 9.84 -10.08
N TYR A 484 -12.45 10.89 -9.36
CA TYR A 484 -12.54 10.92 -7.90
C TYR A 484 -13.98 11.09 -7.48
N PHE A 485 -14.38 10.34 -6.46
CA PHE A 485 -15.75 10.32 -6.00
C PHE A 485 -15.82 10.46 -4.48
N LEU A 486 -16.79 11.24 -4.01
CA LEU A 486 -17.20 11.24 -2.62
C LEU A 486 -18.21 10.12 -2.43
N HIS A 487 -17.85 9.15 -1.61
CA HIS A 487 -18.76 8.08 -1.23
C HIS A 487 -19.84 8.63 -0.30
N LEU A 488 -21.06 8.73 -0.83
CA LEU A 488 -22.24 9.05 -0.06
C LEU A 488 -22.86 7.74 0.38
N GLN A 489 -22.58 7.39 1.63
CA GLN A 489 -23.21 6.24 2.28
C GLN A 489 -24.74 6.45 2.29
N GLU A 490 -25.45 5.71 1.45
CA GLU A 490 -26.90 5.62 1.50
C GLU A 490 -27.27 4.41 2.35
N LYS A 491 -28.24 4.59 3.25
CA LYS A 491 -28.83 3.47 3.97
C LYS A 491 -29.27 2.41 2.95
N ASN A 492 -28.82 1.17 3.13
CA ASN A 492 -29.34 0.01 2.40
C ASN A 492 -28.71 -0.31 1.05
N LYS A 493 -27.62 0.35 0.67
CA LYS A 493 -26.88 0.05 -0.56
C LYS A 493 -25.36 0.21 -0.38
N MET A 494 -24.52 -0.24 -1.34
CA MET A 494 -23.09 0.13 -1.51
C MET A 494 -22.90 1.65 -1.56
N GLY A 495 -24.00 2.41 -1.54
CA GLY A 495 -24.05 3.85 -1.54
C GLY A 495 -24.13 4.37 -2.96
N LYS A 496 -24.08 5.69 -3.06
CA LYS A 496 -23.81 6.33 -4.33
C LYS A 496 -22.50 7.07 -4.21
N ALA A 497 -21.78 7.19 -5.31
CA ALA A 497 -20.59 8.01 -5.38
C ALA A 497 -20.94 9.30 -6.11
N LEU A 498 -20.65 10.44 -5.49
CA LEU A 498 -20.71 11.74 -6.14
C LEU A 498 -19.38 11.98 -6.83
N CYS A 499 -19.36 12.07 -8.16
CA CYS A 499 -18.16 12.45 -8.88
C CYS A 499 -17.73 13.87 -8.47
N LEU A 500 -16.57 13.96 -7.82
CA LEU A 500 -15.96 15.21 -7.39
C LEU A 500 -15.17 15.84 -8.53
N LEU A 501 -14.39 15.00 -9.20
CA LEU A 501 -13.48 15.39 -10.26
C LEU A 501 -13.36 14.22 -11.25
N ALA A 502 -13.86 14.40 -12.46
CA ALA A 502 -13.85 13.40 -13.51
C ALA A 502 -12.46 13.32 -14.16
N LYS A 503 -12.12 12.12 -14.63
CA LYS A 503 -10.98 11.88 -15.54
C LYS A 503 -11.01 12.90 -16.69
N GLY A 504 -9.85 13.44 -17.05
CA GLY A 504 -9.74 14.50 -18.05
C GLY A 504 -9.90 15.93 -17.52
N THR A 505 -10.23 16.14 -16.24
CA THR A 505 -10.29 17.51 -15.67
C THR A 505 -8.89 18.13 -15.62
N GLU A 506 -8.72 19.33 -16.18
CA GLU A 506 -7.43 20.03 -16.24
C GLU A 506 -6.88 20.40 -14.85
N GLU A 507 -5.55 20.36 -14.72
CA GLU A 507 -4.85 20.87 -13.54
C GLU A 507 -5.13 22.35 -13.33
N GLY A 508 -5.16 22.80 -12.07
CA GLY A 508 -5.44 24.21 -11.79
C GLY A 508 -6.92 24.57 -11.83
N GLN A 509 -7.77 23.75 -12.46
CA GLN A 509 -9.19 24.02 -12.63
C GLN A 509 -9.98 23.71 -11.36
N GLU A 510 -10.55 24.74 -10.73
CA GLU A 510 -11.48 24.57 -9.62
C GLU A 510 -12.85 24.11 -10.12
N ILE A 511 -13.25 22.92 -9.71
CA ILE A 511 -14.58 22.36 -9.92
C ILE A 511 -15.41 22.59 -8.67
N ARG A 512 -16.34 23.54 -8.76
CA ARG A 512 -17.34 23.76 -7.70
C ARG A 512 -18.59 22.93 -7.95
N LEU A 513 -18.97 22.10 -6.99
CA LEU A 513 -20.18 21.28 -7.05
C LEU A 513 -21.43 22.10 -6.69
N ASN A 514 -21.74 23.11 -7.50
CA ASN A 514 -22.80 24.10 -7.25
C ASN A 514 -24.21 23.50 -7.15
N SER A 515 -24.41 22.29 -7.67
CA SER A 515 -25.69 21.58 -7.63
C SER A 515 -26.02 20.98 -6.26
N ARG A 516 -25.09 20.99 -5.29
CA ARG A 516 -25.27 20.38 -3.97
C ARG A 516 -24.67 21.22 -2.85
N ARG A 517 -25.42 21.39 -1.76
CA ARG A 517 -24.98 22.06 -0.53
C ARG A 517 -24.80 21.03 0.57
N PHE A 518 -23.79 21.24 1.41
CA PHE A 518 -23.45 20.39 2.54
C PHE A 518 -23.54 21.20 3.84
N SER A 519 -23.93 20.56 4.94
CA SER A 519 -23.91 21.18 6.27
C SER A 519 -22.67 20.71 7.03
N LEU A 520 -21.77 21.64 7.33
CA LEU A 520 -20.51 21.39 8.01
C LEU A 520 -20.67 21.75 9.49
N THR A 521 -20.21 20.88 10.39
CA THR A 521 -20.23 21.14 11.84
C THR A 521 -18.84 21.58 12.29
N LEU A 522 -18.71 22.79 12.83
CA LEU A 522 -17.41 23.33 13.27
C LEU A 522 -17.02 22.79 14.66
N GLY A 523 -15.72 22.67 14.91
CA GLY A 523 -15.15 22.15 16.15
C GLY A 523 -15.16 20.62 16.31
N GLU A 524 -15.58 19.88 15.28
CA GLU A 524 -15.50 18.41 15.23
C GLU A 524 -14.72 17.97 13.98
N PRO A 525 -13.98 16.84 14.03
CA PRO A 525 -13.37 16.27 12.85
C PRO A 525 -14.45 15.82 11.86
N VAL A 526 -14.37 16.28 10.62
CA VAL A 526 -15.25 15.84 9.53
C VAL A 526 -14.46 14.90 8.63
N ARG A 527 -15.02 13.71 8.37
CA ARG A 527 -14.40 12.69 7.52
C ARG A 527 -15.09 12.59 6.16
N PHE A 528 -14.31 12.59 5.09
CA PHE A 528 -14.75 12.37 3.72
C PHE A 528 -14.18 11.05 3.22
N ASN A 529 -15.07 10.14 2.79
CA ASN A 529 -14.69 8.85 2.24
C ASN A 529 -14.64 8.97 0.74
N LEU A 530 -13.47 8.70 0.16
CA LEU A 530 -13.25 8.88 -1.26
C LEU A 530 -13.09 7.54 -1.95
N LEU A 531 -13.54 7.47 -3.19
CA LEU A 531 -13.32 6.38 -4.12
C LEU A 531 -12.64 6.93 -5.37
N THR A 532 -11.91 6.09 -6.08
CA THR A 532 -11.33 6.41 -7.38
C THR A 532 -11.59 5.33 -8.41
N SER A 533 -11.54 5.69 -9.69
CA SER A 533 -11.66 4.75 -10.81
C SER A 533 -10.86 5.24 -12.02
N THR A 534 -10.14 4.33 -12.67
CA THR A 534 -9.45 4.52 -13.96
C THR A 534 -10.33 4.18 -15.17
N HIS A 535 -11.48 3.53 -14.92
CA HIS A 535 -12.40 3.10 -15.97
C HIS A 535 -13.08 4.29 -16.65
N ASP A 536 -13.34 4.15 -17.95
CA ASP A 536 -14.03 5.17 -18.74
C ASP A 536 -15.54 5.15 -18.49
N GLN A 537 -16.07 4.00 -18.04
CA GLN A 537 -17.47 3.82 -17.66
C GLN A 537 -17.59 3.10 -16.32
N ILE A 538 -18.62 3.49 -15.57
CA ILE A 538 -18.97 2.87 -14.28
C ILE A 538 -20.33 2.15 -14.35
N ALA A 539 -21.15 2.43 -15.38
CA ALA A 539 -22.40 1.74 -15.66
C ALA A 539 -22.67 1.75 -17.17
N HIS A 540 -23.44 0.78 -17.68
CA HIS A 540 -23.87 0.77 -19.08
C HIS A 540 -24.52 2.13 -19.45
N ASP A 541 -23.92 2.83 -20.41
CA ASP A 541 -24.36 4.08 -21.04
C ASP A 541 -24.24 5.41 -20.25
N THR A 542 -23.52 5.47 -19.11
CA THR A 542 -23.29 6.76 -18.41
C THR A 542 -21.82 7.15 -18.38
N ALA A 543 -21.47 8.19 -19.16
CA ALA A 543 -20.15 8.83 -19.09
C ALA A 543 -19.94 9.53 -17.73
N ILE A 544 -18.73 9.43 -17.18
CA ILE A 544 -18.38 10.05 -15.90
C ILE A 544 -18.26 11.57 -16.09
N GLN A 545 -19.01 12.35 -15.30
CA GLN A 545 -18.96 13.82 -15.33
C GLN A 545 -18.99 14.40 -13.90
N ASN A 546 -18.41 15.58 -13.74
CA ASN A 546 -18.36 16.32 -12.49
C ASN A 546 -19.77 16.53 -11.90
N GLY A 547 -19.96 16.18 -10.62
CA GLY A 547 -21.22 16.33 -9.90
C GLY A 547 -22.28 15.26 -10.19
N VAL A 548 -22.02 14.32 -11.10
CA VAL A 548 -22.91 13.19 -11.38
C VAL A 548 -22.85 12.17 -10.25
N MET A 549 -24.00 11.54 -9.98
CA MET A 549 -24.13 10.50 -8.99
C MET A 549 -24.13 9.14 -9.68
N VAL A 550 -23.27 8.23 -9.23
CA VAL A 550 -23.15 6.88 -9.77
C VAL A 550 -23.40 5.84 -8.68
N ASN A 551 -23.83 4.64 -9.06
CA ASN A 551 -23.87 3.52 -8.12
C ASN A 551 -22.44 3.03 -7.91
N VAL A 552 -22.10 2.71 -6.66
CA VAL A 552 -20.80 2.10 -6.35
C VAL A 552 -20.84 0.62 -6.75
N ASP A 553 -19.79 0.18 -7.42
CA ASP A 553 -19.52 -1.20 -7.80
C ASP A 553 -18.12 -1.56 -7.26
N ALA A 554 -17.96 -2.71 -6.61
CA ALA A 554 -16.69 -3.10 -6.01
C ALA A 554 -15.59 -3.35 -7.06
N ASP A 555 -15.97 -3.82 -8.25
CA ASP A 555 -15.00 -4.15 -9.30
C ASP A 555 -14.49 -2.91 -10.05
N LEU A 556 -15.20 -1.78 -9.95
CA LEU A 556 -14.93 -0.57 -10.75
C LEU A 556 -14.34 0.58 -9.91
N PHE A 557 -14.38 0.47 -8.59
CA PHE A 557 -13.93 1.53 -7.68
C PHE A 557 -12.90 1.01 -6.67
N SER A 558 -11.85 1.80 -6.45
CA SER A 558 -10.89 1.58 -5.38
C SER A 558 -11.08 2.62 -4.28
N PRO A 559 -11.09 2.24 -2.99
CA PRO A 559 -11.17 3.20 -1.90
C PRO A 559 -9.86 3.99 -1.75
N LEU A 560 -9.99 5.28 -1.40
CA LEU A 560 -8.86 6.13 -1.00
C LEU A 560 -8.86 6.35 0.51
N PRO A 561 -7.69 6.63 1.12
CA PRO A 561 -7.63 7.06 2.51
C PRO A 561 -8.56 8.25 2.74
N PRO A 562 -9.25 8.28 3.87
CA PRO A 562 -10.18 9.34 4.16
C PRO A 562 -9.48 10.68 4.39
N TYR A 563 -10.15 11.75 4.00
CA TYR A 563 -9.78 13.09 4.46
C TYR A 563 -10.43 13.36 5.80
N ILE A 564 -9.64 13.75 6.80
CA ILE A 564 -10.13 14.13 8.13
C ILE A 564 -9.62 15.55 8.39
N SER A 565 -10.55 16.49 8.64
CA SER A 565 -10.18 17.86 9.01
C SER A 565 -11.00 18.32 10.20
N THR A 566 -10.32 18.88 11.22
CA THR A 566 -10.98 19.50 12.36
C THR A 566 -11.01 21.00 12.12
N LEU A 567 -12.21 21.55 11.97
CA LEU A 567 -12.39 22.90 11.47
C LEU A 567 -12.66 23.87 12.61
N GLU A 568 -11.84 24.92 12.72
CA GLU A 568 -11.97 25.91 13.79
C GLU A 568 -13.29 26.70 13.66
N GLY A 569 -14.00 26.81 14.78
CA GLY A 569 -15.22 27.61 14.91
C GLY A 569 -14.92 29.10 15.01
N SER A 570 -15.88 29.95 14.62
CA SER A 570 -15.76 31.38 14.87
C SER A 570 -16.01 31.61 16.36
N GLY A 571 -14.96 31.89 17.14
CA GLY A 571 -14.97 31.95 18.61
C GLY A 571 -15.84 33.04 19.26
N THR A 572 -16.95 33.45 18.64
CA THR A 572 -17.77 34.62 19.01
C THR A 572 -19.17 34.28 19.54
N ALA A 573 -19.60 33.01 19.56
CA ALA A 573 -20.91 32.63 20.09
C ALA A 573 -20.81 31.74 21.33
N GLU A 574 -21.29 32.24 22.49
CA GLU A 574 -21.60 31.41 23.66
C GLU A 574 -22.76 30.47 23.34
N LEU A 575 -22.45 29.35 22.68
CA LEU A 575 -23.43 28.29 22.43
C LEU A 575 -23.70 27.53 23.74
N GLN A 576 -24.98 27.31 24.06
CA GLN A 576 -25.38 26.47 25.19
C GLN A 576 -24.82 25.05 25.02
N ALA A 577 -24.60 24.32 26.12
CA ALA A 577 -23.88 23.03 26.20
C ALA A 577 -24.39 21.85 25.32
N ASN A 578 -25.33 22.06 24.40
CA ASN A 578 -25.84 21.09 23.42
C ASN A 578 -26.11 21.68 22.01
N GLN A 579 -25.70 22.90 21.70
CA GLN A 579 -25.83 23.49 20.34
C GLN A 579 -24.48 23.50 19.63
N LYS A 580 -24.44 22.96 18.40
CA LYS A 580 -23.23 22.92 17.56
C LYS A 580 -23.32 24.02 16.51
N GLU A 581 -22.22 24.74 16.27
CA GLU A 581 -22.11 25.69 15.16
C GLU A 581 -22.10 24.91 13.85
N ARG A 582 -23.01 25.25 12.93
CA ARG A 582 -23.11 24.62 11.61
C ARG A 582 -23.08 25.69 10.54
N VAL A 583 -22.35 25.44 9.47
CA VAL A 583 -22.24 26.33 8.31
C VAL A 583 -22.65 25.56 7.06
N GLU A 584 -23.39 26.22 6.15
CA GLU A 584 -23.64 25.68 4.82
C GLU A 584 -22.41 25.91 3.93
N VAL A 585 -21.96 24.84 3.26
CA VAL A 585 -20.79 24.85 2.39
C VAL A 585 -21.04 24.16 1.06
N LEU A 586 -20.27 24.55 0.05
CA LEU A 586 -20.07 23.84 -1.20
C LEU A 586 -18.75 23.08 -1.16
N LEU A 587 -18.63 22.03 -1.96
CA LEU A 587 -17.34 21.38 -2.20
C LEU A 587 -16.70 21.99 -3.45
N ALA A 588 -15.47 22.49 -3.27
CA ALA A 588 -14.58 22.86 -4.35
C ALA A 588 -13.48 21.80 -4.43
N CYS A 589 -13.31 21.21 -5.60
CA CYS A 589 -12.32 20.18 -5.86
C CYS A 589 -11.42 20.63 -7.02
N GLN A 590 -10.14 20.31 -6.94
CA GLN A 590 -9.17 20.71 -7.94
C GLN A 590 -8.06 19.67 -8.01
N LEU A 591 -7.57 19.37 -9.22
CA LEU A 591 -6.29 18.69 -9.37
C LEU A 591 -5.18 19.74 -9.25
N THR A 592 -4.33 19.60 -8.24
CA THR A 592 -3.19 20.51 -8.04
C THR A 592 -2.18 20.37 -9.17
N GLU A 593 -1.30 21.37 -9.31
CA GLU A 593 -0.17 21.32 -10.25
C GLU A 593 0.86 20.22 -9.93
N VAL A 594 0.76 19.58 -8.77
CA VAL A 594 1.57 18.41 -8.37
C VAL A 594 0.80 17.09 -8.55
N GLY A 595 -0.34 17.11 -9.23
CA GLY A 595 -1.12 15.91 -9.56
C GLY A 595 -1.84 15.26 -8.37
N THR A 596 -2.06 16.00 -7.28
CA THR A 596 -2.83 15.53 -6.12
C THR A 596 -4.21 16.18 -6.06
N LEU A 597 -5.21 15.46 -5.55
CA LEU A 597 -6.55 16.00 -5.31
C LEU A 597 -6.53 17.01 -4.16
N LYS A 598 -6.92 18.25 -4.43
CA LYS A 598 -7.23 19.26 -3.42
C LYS A 598 -8.73 19.37 -3.27
N MET A 599 -9.20 19.31 -2.03
CA MET A 599 -10.61 19.53 -1.70
C MET A 599 -10.76 20.59 -0.63
N GLU A 600 -11.72 21.49 -0.82
CA GLU A 600 -12.05 22.55 0.12
C GLU A 600 -13.57 22.59 0.34
N CYS A 601 -13.98 22.83 1.58
CA CYS A 601 -15.32 23.32 1.86
C CYS A 601 -15.32 24.85 1.71
N VAL A 602 -16.24 25.40 0.94
CA VAL A 602 -16.38 26.85 0.70
C VAL A 602 -17.72 27.32 1.24
N SER A 603 -17.74 28.36 2.08
CA SER A 603 -19.00 28.88 2.64
C SER A 603 -19.93 29.40 1.54
N THR A 604 -21.23 29.15 1.69
CA THR A 604 -22.26 29.73 0.78
C THR A 604 -22.50 31.22 1.03
N GLU A 605 -22.08 31.76 2.17
CA GLU A 605 -22.27 33.15 2.56
C GLU A 605 -21.04 34.03 2.29
N ASP A 606 -19.84 33.44 2.30
CA ASP A 606 -18.56 34.15 2.14
C ASP A 606 -17.52 33.28 1.43
N ASP A 607 -17.22 33.60 0.17
CA ASP A 607 -16.29 32.82 -0.68
C ASP A 607 -14.83 32.82 -0.17
N THR A 608 -14.49 33.76 0.72
CA THR A 608 -13.16 33.83 1.36
C THR A 608 -13.03 32.87 2.54
N LYS A 609 -14.15 32.38 3.09
CA LYS A 609 -14.16 31.35 4.14
C LYS A 609 -14.08 29.98 3.52
N ARG A 610 -12.87 29.45 3.49
CA ARG A 610 -12.52 28.14 2.94
C ARG A 610 -11.85 27.28 3.98
N TRP A 611 -12.17 26.00 3.96
CA TRP A 611 -11.62 25.00 4.85
C TRP A 611 -10.97 23.90 4.02
N LEU A 612 -9.65 23.81 4.07
CA LEU A 612 -8.88 22.77 3.39
C LEU A 612 -9.15 21.41 4.06
N LEU A 613 -9.38 20.41 3.22
CA LEU A 613 -9.42 19.02 3.65
C LEU A 613 -8.03 18.43 3.41
N GLU A 614 -7.41 17.84 4.43
CA GLU A 614 -6.12 17.17 4.32
C GLU A 614 -6.24 15.65 4.50
N PHE A 615 -5.33 14.90 3.86
CA PHE A 615 -5.17 13.47 4.07
C PHE A 615 -4.47 13.18 5.40
N GLU A 616 -5.08 12.40 6.29
CA GLU A 616 -4.33 11.73 7.36
C GLU A 616 -3.68 10.47 6.81
N VAL A 617 -2.34 10.44 6.79
CA VAL A 617 -1.56 9.23 6.47
C VAL A 617 -1.46 8.39 7.73
N ARG A 618 -2.56 7.76 8.14
CA ARG A 618 -2.53 6.73 9.18
C ARG A 618 -3.36 5.53 8.76
N ASN A 619 -2.67 4.40 8.69
CA ASN A 619 -3.14 3.09 8.27
C ASN A 619 -4.52 2.77 8.86
N LYS A 620 -5.46 2.45 7.97
CA LYS A 620 -6.57 1.54 8.24
C LYS A 620 -7.19 1.05 6.93
N GLN A 621 -6.87 -0.19 6.60
CA GLN A 621 -7.58 -1.02 5.64
C GLN A 621 -9.07 -1.11 6.02
N GLY A 622 -9.93 -1.01 5.02
CA GLY A 622 -11.37 -1.21 5.15
C GLY A 622 -11.92 -1.57 3.78
N ASP A 623 -12.14 -2.85 3.57
CA ASP A 623 -12.74 -3.39 2.36
C ASP A 623 -14.24 -3.17 2.29
N GLU A 624 -14.71 -3.21 1.04
CA GLU A 624 -16.06 -3.24 0.49
C GLU A 624 -17.25 -2.94 1.44
N PRO A 625 -18.05 -1.89 1.15
CA PRO A 625 -19.35 -1.73 1.81
C PRO A 625 -20.34 -2.76 1.23
N ASP A 626 -20.60 -3.82 1.98
CA ASP A 626 -21.70 -4.75 1.70
C ASP A 626 -23.05 -3.98 1.61
N ASN A 627 -23.87 -4.32 0.61
CA ASN A 627 -25.11 -3.68 0.16
C ASN A 627 -26.26 -3.93 1.17
N SER A 628 -26.03 -3.77 2.48
CA SER A 628 -26.92 -4.29 3.54
C SER A 628 -28.11 -3.36 3.81
N LYS A 629 -29.34 -3.83 3.51
CA LYS A 629 -30.58 -3.18 3.96
C LYS A 629 -30.61 -3.07 5.49
N LEU A 630 -30.55 -1.85 6.03
CA LEU A 630 -30.77 -1.53 7.45
C LEU A 630 -32.01 -2.25 7.96
N HIS A 631 -31.84 -2.84 9.14
CA HIS A 631 -32.90 -3.57 9.79
C HIS A 631 -34.13 -2.67 10.01
N PRO A 632 -35.36 -3.08 9.60
CA PRO A 632 -36.58 -2.24 9.67
C PRO A 632 -36.91 -1.68 11.06
N ARG A 633 -36.40 -2.34 12.11
CA ARG A 633 -36.63 -2.00 13.52
C ARG A 633 -35.43 -1.32 14.20
N LEU A 634 -34.45 -0.87 13.42
CA LEU A 634 -33.25 -0.23 13.94
C LEU A 634 -33.55 1.06 14.71
N ASP A 635 -34.43 1.92 14.19
CA ASP A 635 -34.76 3.17 14.88
C ASP A 635 -35.50 2.93 16.22
N GLU A 636 -36.37 1.91 16.31
CA GLU A 636 -36.95 1.47 17.60
C GLU A 636 -35.88 1.07 18.63
N CYS A 637 -34.80 0.43 18.16
CA CYS A 637 -33.69 0.01 19.01
C CYS A 637 -32.85 1.21 19.47
N LYS A 638 -32.61 2.17 18.57
CA LYS A 638 -31.88 3.42 18.89
C LYS A 638 -32.66 4.27 19.89
N GLU A 639 -33.98 4.36 19.75
CA GLU A 639 -34.85 5.01 20.74
C GLU A 639 -34.82 4.32 22.09
N LEU A 640 -34.87 2.98 22.12
CA LEU A 640 -34.75 2.19 23.34
C LEU A 640 -33.43 2.46 24.07
N ILE A 641 -32.30 2.41 23.35
CA ILE A 641 -30.97 2.72 23.90
C ILE A 641 -30.95 4.15 24.41
N SER A 642 -31.36 5.12 23.59
CA SER A 642 -31.37 6.54 23.93
C SER A 642 -32.19 6.80 25.18
N ARG A 643 -33.37 6.19 25.33
CA ARG A 643 -34.24 6.34 26.50
C ARG A 643 -33.60 5.78 27.78
N LEU A 644 -33.02 4.60 27.72
CA LEU A 644 -32.38 3.96 28.88
C LEU A 644 -31.11 4.69 29.32
N TYR A 645 -30.33 5.24 28.38
CA TYR A 645 -29.14 6.03 28.67
C TYR A 645 -29.38 7.55 28.65
N SER A 646 -30.64 8.01 28.64
CA SER A 646 -31.02 9.45 28.64
C SER A 646 -30.85 10.11 30.00
N GLY A 647 -30.82 11.44 30.08
CA GLY A 647 -30.75 12.21 31.35
C GLY A 647 -31.88 11.99 32.37
N ASN A 648 -32.98 11.31 32.00
CA ASN A 648 -34.19 11.22 32.82
C ASN A 648 -34.05 10.24 34.01
N LYS A 649 -34.31 10.70 35.24
CA LYS A 649 -34.22 9.85 36.45
C LYS A 649 -35.23 8.70 36.47
N LYS A 650 -36.41 8.84 35.83
CA LYS A 650 -37.43 7.77 35.79
C LYS A 650 -37.02 6.55 34.95
N SER A 651 -36.13 6.72 33.96
CA SER A 651 -35.63 5.58 33.18
C SER A 651 -34.52 4.81 33.89
N ALA A 652 -33.78 5.46 34.81
CA ALA A 652 -32.65 4.87 35.54
C ALA A 652 -33.03 3.79 36.56
N GLU A 653 -34.27 3.80 37.05
CA GLU A 653 -34.81 2.79 37.98
C GLU A 653 -35.63 1.69 37.27
N SER A 654 -35.74 1.75 35.94
CA SER A 654 -36.53 0.78 35.18
C SER A 654 -35.89 -0.61 35.18
N LYS A 655 -36.69 -1.65 35.43
CA LYS A 655 -36.27 -3.05 35.26
C LYS A 655 -35.86 -3.38 33.82
N GLU A 656 -36.24 -2.55 32.84
CA GLU A 656 -35.95 -2.72 31.41
C GLU A 656 -34.45 -2.70 31.09
N ILE A 657 -33.59 -2.01 31.88
CA ILE A 657 -32.15 -2.05 31.63
C ILE A 657 -31.60 -3.48 31.76
N LYS A 658 -32.22 -4.32 32.60
CA LYS A 658 -31.80 -5.72 32.79
C LYS A 658 -32.18 -6.61 31.59
N THR A 659 -33.15 -6.21 30.78
CA THR A 659 -33.64 -6.97 29.62
C THR A 659 -33.15 -6.41 28.28
N LEU A 660 -32.45 -5.26 28.27
CA LEU A 660 -31.99 -4.56 27.05
C LEU A 660 -31.40 -5.50 25.98
N ALA A 661 -30.47 -6.38 26.33
CA ALA A 661 -29.88 -7.32 25.38
C ALA A 661 -30.93 -8.22 24.70
N LYS A 662 -31.86 -8.79 25.48
CA LYS A 662 -32.95 -9.63 24.98
C LYS A 662 -33.95 -8.83 24.15
N ASP A 663 -34.22 -7.59 24.55
CA ASP A 663 -35.14 -6.71 23.85
C ASP A 663 -34.59 -6.28 22.49
N LEU A 664 -33.27 -6.07 22.36
CA LEU A 664 -32.62 -5.83 21.07
C LEU A 664 -32.67 -7.07 20.17
N GLU A 665 -32.34 -8.26 20.70
CA GLU A 665 -32.40 -9.52 19.93
C GLU A 665 -33.83 -9.85 19.47
N LYS A 666 -34.84 -9.57 20.30
CA LYS A 666 -36.25 -9.72 19.89
C LYS A 666 -36.65 -8.79 18.74
N ARG A 667 -35.98 -7.65 18.59
CA ARG A 667 -36.26 -6.66 17.54
C ARG A 667 -35.44 -6.87 16.29
N LEU A 668 -34.18 -7.25 16.42
CA LEU A 668 -33.18 -7.30 15.33
C LEU A 668 -32.84 -8.73 14.87
N GLY A 669 -33.35 -9.77 15.53
CA GLY A 669 -32.93 -11.15 15.30
C GLY A 669 -31.73 -11.54 16.15
N LYS A 670 -31.14 -12.70 15.86
CA LYS A 670 -29.99 -13.19 16.65
C LYS A 670 -28.82 -12.23 16.50
N ARG A 671 -28.08 -12.03 17.59
CA ARG A 671 -26.99 -11.06 17.62
C ARG A 671 -25.87 -11.33 16.61
N GLU A 672 -25.67 -12.59 16.27
CA GLU A 672 -24.67 -13.03 15.28
C GLU A 672 -25.07 -12.67 13.85
N GLU A 673 -26.36 -12.40 13.60
CA GLU A 673 -26.93 -12.03 12.30
C GLU A 673 -27.05 -10.50 12.14
N TRP A 674 -26.62 -9.72 13.13
CA TRP A 674 -26.64 -8.26 13.03
C TRP A 674 -25.52 -7.81 12.08
N ASP A 675 -25.93 -7.21 10.96
CA ASP A 675 -25.03 -6.68 9.95
C ASP A 675 -24.15 -5.53 10.47
N PHE A 676 -23.02 -5.31 9.79
CA PHE A 676 -22.01 -4.32 10.15
C PHE A 676 -22.59 -2.91 10.33
N THR A 677 -23.43 -2.47 9.40
CA THR A 677 -24.08 -1.16 9.40
C THR A 677 -25.00 -0.99 10.61
N THR A 678 -25.85 -2.00 10.87
CA THR A 678 -26.71 -2.07 12.05
C THR A 678 -25.88 -1.95 13.33
N LEU A 679 -24.76 -2.66 13.42
CA LEU A 679 -23.87 -2.61 14.58
C LEU A 679 -23.30 -1.21 14.82
N ARG A 680 -22.82 -0.51 13.79
CA ARG A 680 -22.30 0.87 13.93
C ARG A 680 -23.37 1.87 14.37
N HIS A 681 -24.58 1.79 13.84
CA HIS A 681 -25.68 2.64 14.29
C HIS A 681 -26.11 2.38 15.75
N LEU A 682 -26.07 1.13 16.21
CA LEU A 682 -26.29 0.81 17.61
C LEU A 682 -25.17 1.41 18.48
N PHE A 683 -23.91 1.30 18.04
CA PHE A 683 -22.78 1.89 18.76
C PHE A 683 -22.93 3.41 18.91
N ASP A 684 -23.29 4.13 17.84
CA ASP A 684 -23.48 5.59 17.89
C ASP A 684 -24.50 5.97 18.97
N SER A 685 -25.58 5.19 19.08
CA SER A 685 -26.60 5.38 20.13
C SER A 685 -26.06 5.12 21.53
N PHE A 686 -25.23 4.09 21.71
CA PHE A 686 -24.55 3.84 22.99
C PHE A 686 -23.52 4.93 23.33
N SER A 687 -22.80 5.46 22.34
CA SER A 687 -21.74 6.46 22.51
C SER A 687 -22.29 7.80 23.03
N LEU A 688 -23.47 8.22 22.56
CA LEU A 688 -24.20 9.38 23.09
C LEU A 688 -24.53 9.22 24.58
N GLY A 689 -24.87 8.00 24.99
CA GLY A 689 -25.20 7.63 26.37
C GLY A 689 -24.00 7.32 27.27
N ARG A 690 -22.76 7.41 26.79
CA ARG A 690 -21.57 6.85 27.48
C ARG A 690 -21.39 7.36 28.91
N LYS A 691 -21.64 8.65 29.17
CA LYS A 691 -21.55 9.23 30.53
C LYS A 691 -22.55 8.61 31.51
N ARG A 692 -23.64 8.04 31.01
CA ARG A 692 -24.72 7.44 31.81
C ARG A 692 -24.54 5.94 32.07
N ARG A 693 -23.53 5.30 31.46
CA ARG A 693 -23.16 3.89 31.77
C ARG A 693 -22.93 3.67 33.27
N ARG A 694 -22.39 4.68 33.94
CA ARG A 694 -21.96 4.67 35.35
C ARG A 694 -23.10 4.75 36.39
N ARG A 695 -24.37 4.75 35.96
CA ARG A 695 -25.52 4.95 36.86
C ARG A 695 -25.82 3.80 37.79
N SER A 696 -25.73 2.58 37.28
CA SER A 696 -25.90 1.37 38.06
C SER A 696 -25.10 0.24 37.42
N GLU A 697 -24.83 -0.82 38.18
CA GLU A 697 -24.09 -1.98 37.70
C GLU A 697 -24.71 -2.56 36.42
N ALA A 698 -26.04 -2.60 36.32
CA ALA A 698 -26.73 -3.07 35.13
C ALA A 698 -26.53 -2.16 33.90
N HIS A 699 -26.40 -0.84 34.09
CA HIS A 699 -26.09 0.08 32.98
C HIS A 699 -24.65 -0.12 32.50
N GLU A 700 -23.68 -0.20 33.41
CA GLU A 700 -22.27 -0.34 33.04
C GLU A 700 -22.02 -1.68 32.34
N LYS A 701 -22.57 -2.76 32.90
CA LYS A 701 -22.53 -4.11 32.31
C LYS A 701 -23.09 -4.17 30.90
N ASN A 702 -24.33 -3.68 30.70
CA ASN A 702 -24.95 -3.74 29.38
C ASN A 702 -24.24 -2.85 28.37
N TRP A 703 -23.77 -1.67 28.79
CA TRP A 703 -23.04 -0.75 27.93
C TRP A 703 -21.73 -1.40 27.45
N LEU A 704 -20.90 -1.93 28.35
CA LEU A 704 -19.63 -2.58 27.96
C LEU A 704 -19.86 -3.75 27.00
N ARG A 705 -20.85 -4.60 27.28
CA ARG A 705 -21.14 -5.77 26.44
C ARG A 705 -21.69 -5.42 25.08
N LEU A 706 -22.66 -4.51 25.01
CA LEU A 706 -23.37 -4.20 23.77
C LEU A 706 -22.62 -3.16 22.94
N ALA A 707 -22.09 -2.09 23.54
CA ALA A 707 -21.29 -1.11 22.82
C ALA A 707 -20.01 -1.75 22.27
N GLY A 708 -19.31 -2.56 23.08
CA GLY A 708 -18.13 -3.29 22.60
C GLY A 708 -18.46 -4.27 21.48
N TYR A 709 -19.60 -4.97 21.56
CA TYR A 709 -20.05 -5.86 20.48
C TYR A 709 -20.36 -5.06 19.20
N SER A 710 -21.06 -3.93 19.33
CA SER A 710 -21.41 -3.04 18.21
C SER A 710 -20.22 -2.35 17.56
N MET A 711 -19.13 -2.14 18.29
CA MET A 711 -17.92 -1.47 17.79
C MET A 711 -16.88 -2.44 17.21
N ARG A 712 -17.01 -3.75 17.44
CA ARG A 712 -16.00 -4.71 16.97
C ARG A 712 -15.83 -4.69 15.44
N PRO A 713 -14.61 -4.88 14.90
CA PRO A 713 -13.33 -5.06 15.59
C PRO A 713 -12.63 -3.74 16.02
N GLY A 714 -13.32 -2.60 15.93
CA GLY A 714 -12.76 -1.26 16.13
C GLY A 714 -12.32 -0.57 14.84
N PHE A 715 -12.49 -1.23 13.70
CA PHE A 715 -12.22 -0.75 12.34
C PHE A 715 -13.20 -1.42 11.34
N GLY A 716 -13.07 -1.06 10.07
CA GLY A 716 -13.91 -1.56 8.97
C GLY A 716 -14.94 -0.54 8.49
N ASP A 717 -15.42 0.34 9.38
CA ASP A 717 -16.28 1.45 8.97
C ASP A 717 -15.42 2.69 8.81
N PRO A 718 -15.66 3.48 7.77
CA PRO A 718 -14.98 4.73 7.59
C PRO A 718 -15.27 5.81 8.66
N THR A 719 -15.85 5.55 9.81
CA THR A 719 -15.86 6.53 10.92
C THR A 719 -15.32 5.93 12.21
N ASP A 720 -14.74 4.73 12.13
CA ASP A 720 -14.30 3.99 13.30
C ASP A 720 -13.11 4.62 14.01
N SER A 721 -12.13 5.19 13.32
CA SER A 721 -11.01 5.88 13.98
C SER A 721 -11.48 6.99 14.93
N TRP A 722 -12.46 7.79 14.50
CA TRP A 722 -13.08 8.80 15.35
C TRP A 722 -13.85 8.18 16.51
N ARG A 723 -14.66 7.14 16.26
CA ARG A 723 -15.40 6.44 17.33
C ARG A 723 -14.47 5.91 18.41
N ILE A 724 -13.32 5.37 18.01
CA ILE A 724 -12.26 4.88 18.91
C ILE A 724 -11.69 6.03 19.75
N GLU A 725 -11.35 7.15 19.12
CA GLU A 725 -10.86 8.34 19.83
C GLU A 725 -11.87 8.81 20.90
N GLN A 726 -13.16 8.85 20.56
CA GLN A 726 -14.22 9.28 21.47
C GLN A 726 -14.40 8.36 22.69
N ILE A 727 -14.03 7.07 22.58
CA ILE A 727 -14.10 6.12 23.69
C ILE A 727 -12.75 5.93 24.38
N TRP A 728 -11.64 6.33 23.79
CA TRP A 728 -10.31 6.18 24.40
C TRP A 728 -10.24 6.87 25.77
N GLY A 729 -10.82 8.06 25.89
CA GLY A 729 -10.93 8.78 27.18
C GLY A 729 -11.70 8.01 28.27
N LEU A 730 -12.42 6.93 27.94
CA LEU A 730 -13.02 6.03 28.93
C LEU A 730 -11.97 5.19 29.65
N TYR A 731 -10.84 4.85 29.00
CA TYR A 731 -9.81 3.99 29.57
C TYR A 731 -9.32 4.52 30.92
N GLN A 732 -8.96 5.81 30.95
CA GLN A 732 -8.55 6.52 32.16
C GLN A 732 -9.66 6.63 33.22
N GLN A 733 -10.93 6.65 32.82
CA GLN A 733 -12.07 6.73 33.76
C GLN A 733 -12.34 5.42 34.49
N ASN A 734 -11.84 4.30 33.96
CA ASN A 734 -12.03 2.95 34.48
C ASN A 734 -13.53 2.56 34.64
N ILE A 735 -13.79 1.38 35.22
CA ILE A 735 -15.13 0.96 35.65
C ILE A 735 -15.51 1.59 36.99
N GLN A 736 -16.81 1.82 37.19
CA GLN A 736 -17.35 2.27 38.46
C GLN A 736 -17.65 1.13 39.41
N PHE A 737 -18.28 0.07 38.91
CA PHE A 737 -18.75 -1.05 39.72
C PHE A 737 -17.70 -2.17 39.67
N GLN A 738 -16.73 -2.11 40.58
CA GLN A 738 -15.61 -3.03 40.65
C GLN A 738 -16.03 -4.37 41.26
N ASN A 739 -16.34 -5.32 40.39
CA ASN A 739 -16.50 -6.72 40.72
C ASN A 739 -15.93 -7.58 39.59
N HIS A 740 -15.77 -8.89 39.82
CA HIS A 740 -15.15 -9.79 38.86
C HIS A 740 -15.80 -9.76 37.47
N GLN A 741 -17.13 -9.68 37.42
CA GLN A 741 -17.86 -9.62 36.15
C GLN A 741 -17.67 -8.27 35.44
N GLY A 742 -17.67 -7.17 36.19
CA GLY A 742 -17.43 -5.82 35.66
C GLY A 742 -16.05 -5.69 35.04
N TRP A 743 -15.00 -6.22 35.70
CA TRP A 743 -13.65 -6.27 35.14
C TRP A 743 -13.55 -7.16 33.89
N THR A 744 -14.18 -8.34 33.94
CA THR A 744 -14.22 -9.23 32.77
C THR A 744 -14.87 -8.52 31.57
N ASP A 745 -16.02 -7.86 31.78
CA ASP A 745 -16.72 -7.12 30.71
C ASP A 745 -15.90 -5.91 30.21
N TRP A 746 -15.12 -5.27 31.08
CA TRP A 746 -14.21 -4.18 30.73
C TRP A 746 -13.09 -4.64 29.78
N TRP A 747 -12.40 -5.72 30.11
CA TRP A 747 -11.34 -6.25 29.25
C TRP A 747 -11.88 -6.82 27.93
N VAL A 748 -13.07 -7.43 27.94
CA VAL A 748 -13.74 -7.88 26.72
C VAL A 748 -14.13 -6.69 25.82
N PHE A 749 -14.57 -5.56 26.39
CA PHE A 749 -14.83 -4.35 25.62
C PHE A 749 -13.57 -3.89 24.87
N TRP A 750 -12.45 -3.73 25.58
CA TRP A 750 -11.19 -3.29 24.97
C TRP A 750 -10.64 -4.29 23.97
N ARG A 751 -10.78 -5.60 24.24
CA ARG A 751 -10.38 -6.65 23.29
C ARG A 751 -11.12 -6.51 21.96
N ARG A 752 -12.43 -6.25 22.02
CA ARG A 752 -13.28 -6.14 20.83
C ARG A 752 -12.97 -4.94 19.96
N VAL A 753 -12.39 -3.88 20.54
CA VAL A 753 -12.06 -2.65 19.81
C VAL A 753 -10.55 -2.47 19.60
N ALA A 754 -9.74 -3.47 19.96
CA ALA A 754 -8.28 -3.38 19.96
C ALA A 754 -7.71 -3.06 18.58
N GLY A 755 -8.29 -3.60 17.49
CA GLY A 755 -7.86 -3.26 16.13
C GLY A 755 -8.12 -1.81 15.72
N GLY A 756 -8.93 -1.10 16.50
CA GLY A 756 -9.13 0.33 16.36
C GLY A 756 -8.05 1.19 17.01
N LEU A 757 -7.32 0.66 17.99
CA LEU A 757 -6.35 1.39 18.82
C LEU A 757 -5.00 1.51 18.11
N ASN A 758 -4.34 2.65 18.28
CA ASN A 758 -2.96 2.84 17.84
C ASN A 758 -1.97 2.10 18.76
N GLN A 759 -0.69 2.05 18.36
CA GLN A 759 0.36 1.37 19.12
C GLN A 759 0.49 1.88 20.56
N GLU A 760 0.67 3.18 20.77
CA GLU A 760 0.82 3.81 22.10
C GLU A 760 -0.35 3.45 23.04
N GLN A 761 -1.58 3.44 22.51
CA GLN A 761 -2.78 3.04 23.25
C GLN A 761 -2.73 1.56 23.64
N GLN A 762 -2.28 0.68 22.75
CA GLN A 762 -2.14 -0.75 23.04
C GLN A 762 -1.02 -1.02 24.07
N GLU A 763 0.11 -0.34 23.97
CA GLU A 763 1.22 -0.41 24.93
C GLU A 763 0.78 0.07 26.33
N THR A 764 0.01 1.16 26.39
CA THR A 764 -0.60 1.65 27.64
C THR A 764 -1.45 0.55 28.29
N ILE A 765 -2.28 -0.15 27.50
CA ILE A 765 -3.10 -1.25 28.00
C ILE A 765 -2.23 -2.39 28.53
N LEU A 766 -1.20 -2.78 27.78
CA LEU A 766 -0.31 -3.86 28.18
C LEU A 766 0.40 -3.55 29.50
N ALA A 767 0.92 -2.33 29.66
CA ALA A 767 1.61 -1.90 30.88
C ALA A 767 0.74 -2.08 32.14
N ASP A 768 -0.55 -1.77 32.05
CA ASP A 768 -1.50 -1.89 33.16
C ASP A 768 -1.77 -3.35 33.58
N ILE A 769 -1.77 -4.29 32.61
CA ILE A 769 -2.12 -5.70 32.85
C ILE A 769 -0.90 -6.62 32.99
N ALA A 770 0.30 -6.22 32.54
CA ALA A 770 1.50 -7.06 32.46
C ALA A 770 1.86 -7.71 33.81
N LYS A 771 1.73 -6.97 34.92
CA LYS A 771 1.99 -7.46 36.28
C LYS A 771 1.14 -8.67 36.69
N TYR A 772 -0.05 -8.83 36.12
CA TYR A 772 -0.93 -9.97 36.37
C TYR A 772 -0.62 -11.14 35.43
N LEU A 773 -0.18 -10.85 34.20
CA LEU A 773 0.13 -11.84 33.18
C LEU A 773 1.48 -12.54 33.43
N HIS A 774 2.42 -11.85 34.07
CA HIS A 774 3.76 -12.38 34.37
C HIS A 774 3.71 -13.78 35.04
N PRO A 775 4.59 -14.74 34.67
CA PRO A 775 4.62 -16.09 35.26
C PRO A 775 4.83 -16.10 36.78
N GLY A 776 5.60 -15.15 37.30
CA GLY A 776 5.81 -14.95 38.74
C GLY A 776 4.60 -14.39 39.49
N ALA A 777 3.58 -13.85 38.81
CA ALA A 777 2.42 -13.24 39.46
C ALA A 777 1.66 -14.25 40.35
N MET A 778 1.60 -15.51 39.92
CA MET A 778 0.93 -16.59 40.67
C MET A 778 1.69 -17.03 41.93
N LYS A 779 2.96 -16.63 42.10
CA LYS A 779 3.75 -16.93 43.30
C LYS A 779 3.41 -16.00 44.47
N ASN A 780 2.88 -14.81 44.19
CA ASN A 780 2.44 -13.87 45.21
C ASN A 780 0.93 -14.04 45.45
N PRO A 781 0.49 -14.52 46.63
CA PRO A 781 -0.93 -14.76 46.90
C PRO A 781 -1.82 -13.54 46.70
N LYS A 782 -1.31 -12.33 46.98
CA LYS A 782 -2.06 -11.09 46.78
C LYS A 782 -2.26 -10.81 45.29
N THR A 783 -1.19 -10.85 44.51
CA THR A 783 -1.26 -10.60 43.06
C THR A 783 -2.08 -11.67 42.33
N ALA A 784 -1.97 -12.94 42.74
CA ALA A 784 -2.76 -14.03 42.20
C ALA A 784 -4.27 -13.83 42.45
N LYS A 785 -4.62 -13.43 43.68
CA LYS A 785 -6.00 -13.10 44.04
C LYS A 785 -6.50 -11.88 43.27
N ASP A 786 -5.73 -10.79 43.21
CA ASP A 786 -6.08 -9.58 42.49
C ASP A 786 -6.28 -9.87 40.98
N ALA A 787 -5.43 -10.71 40.38
CA ALA A 787 -5.58 -11.14 38.99
C ALA A 787 -6.90 -11.91 38.77
N GLN A 788 -7.20 -12.83 39.67
CA GLN A 788 -8.45 -13.59 39.61
C GLN A 788 -9.66 -12.67 39.78
N ASP A 789 -9.66 -11.82 40.80
CA ASP A 789 -10.75 -10.88 41.09
C ASP A 789 -10.94 -9.85 39.96
N ASN A 790 -9.88 -9.51 39.22
CA ASN A 790 -9.92 -8.57 38.10
C ASN A 790 -10.07 -9.23 36.71
N GLY A 791 -10.45 -10.51 36.63
CA GLY A 791 -10.80 -11.16 35.36
C GLY A 791 -9.60 -11.56 34.50
N TYR A 792 -8.64 -12.29 35.09
CA TYR A 792 -7.41 -12.76 34.44
C TYR A 792 -7.58 -13.36 33.04
N GLU A 793 -8.56 -14.24 32.80
CA GLU A 793 -8.74 -14.84 31.47
C GLU A 793 -9.03 -13.79 30.39
N ALA A 794 -9.81 -12.77 30.72
CA ALA A 794 -10.11 -11.69 29.79
C ALA A 794 -8.89 -10.79 29.54
N MET A 795 -8.02 -10.59 30.53
CA MET A 795 -6.73 -9.91 30.35
C MET A 795 -5.81 -10.69 29.40
N VAL A 796 -5.72 -12.02 29.54
CA VAL A 796 -4.95 -12.87 28.63
C VAL A 796 -5.43 -12.70 27.20
N ARG A 797 -6.75 -12.74 26.99
CA ARG A 797 -7.36 -12.59 25.66
C ARG A 797 -7.19 -11.19 25.09
N LEU A 798 -7.26 -10.16 25.93
CA LEU A 798 -6.99 -8.77 25.54
C LEU A 798 -5.54 -8.61 25.09
N ALA A 799 -4.57 -9.04 25.90
CA ALA A 799 -3.15 -8.92 25.58
C ALA A 799 -2.79 -9.59 24.25
N ALA A 800 -3.37 -10.75 23.98
CA ALA A 800 -3.18 -11.44 22.70
C ALA A 800 -3.85 -10.77 21.50
N SER A 801 -4.81 -9.86 21.73
CA SER A 801 -5.41 -9.01 20.70
C SER A 801 -4.67 -7.67 20.55
N LEU A 802 -3.53 -7.44 21.19
CA LEU A 802 -2.77 -6.21 20.97
C LEU A 802 -1.76 -6.42 19.83
N GLU A 803 -2.24 -6.44 18.58
CA GLU A 803 -1.39 -6.75 17.42
C GLU A 803 -0.46 -5.60 16.98
N GLN A 804 -0.64 -4.38 17.48
CA GLN A 804 0.25 -3.25 17.17
C GLN A 804 1.38 -3.12 18.21
N LEU A 805 1.53 -4.07 19.13
CA LEU A 805 2.67 -4.11 20.05
C LEU A 805 3.98 -4.36 19.31
N GLU A 806 5.07 -3.88 19.91
CA GLU A 806 6.43 -4.25 19.55
C GLU A 806 6.64 -5.77 19.56
N VAL A 807 7.52 -6.23 18.68
CA VAL A 807 7.80 -7.66 18.50
C VAL A 807 8.32 -8.29 19.81
N GLU A 808 9.18 -7.58 20.54
CA GLU A 808 9.76 -8.03 21.81
C GLU A 808 8.68 -8.34 22.84
N ASP A 809 7.68 -7.46 22.97
CA ASP A 809 6.56 -7.63 23.88
C ASP A 809 5.68 -8.82 23.47
N LYS A 810 5.45 -9.01 22.17
CA LYS A 810 4.72 -10.18 21.66
C LYS A 810 5.48 -11.48 21.96
N VAL A 811 6.80 -11.51 21.76
CA VAL A 811 7.65 -12.67 22.09
C VAL A 811 7.60 -12.98 23.57
N LEU A 812 7.70 -11.95 24.42
CA LEU A 812 7.64 -12.08 25.87
C LEU A 812 6.30 -12.67 26.32
N LEU A 813 5.18 -12.10 25.85
CA LEU A 813 3.83 -12.57 26.14
C LEU A 813 3.60 -14.00 25.64
N ALA A 814 3.99 -14.31 24.41
CA ALA A 814 3.87 -15.65 23.84
C ALA A 814 4.65 -16.69 24.67
N THR A 815 5.87 -16.35 25.10
CA THR A 815 6.69 -17.19 25.97
C THR A 815 6.03 -17.41 27.33
N TRP A 816 5.46 -16.36 27.93
CA TRP A 816 4.73 -16.46 29.19
C TRP A 816 3.51 -17.36 29.06
N PHE A 817 2.69 -17.19 28.02
CA PHE A 817 1.49 -17.99 27.82
C PHE A 817 1.81 -19.44 27.48
N LEU A 818 2.83 -19.71 26.67
CA LEU A 818 3.31 -21.08 26.44
C LEU A 818 3.74 -21.76 27.75
N SER A 819 4.53 -21.06 28.58
CA SER A 819 4.93 -21.58 29.89
C SER A 819 3.74 -21.86 30.78
N LYS A 820 2.71 -21.01 30.78
CA LYS A 820 1.51 -21.22 31.60
C LYS A 820 0.64 -22.34 31.07
N ALA A 821 0.44 -22.43 29.76
CA ALA A 821 -0.36 -23.45 29.13
C ALA A 821 0.17 -24.86 29.41
N ILE A 822 1.50 -25.03 29.48
CA ILE A 822 2.14 -26.33 29.77
C ILE A 822 2.13 -26.64 31.27
N ASN A 823 2.38 -25.66 32.14
CA ASN A 823 2.64 -25.91 33.56
C ASN A 823 1.41 -25.69 34.47
N HIS A 824 0.32 -25.10 33.96
CA HIS A 824 -0.85 -24.77 34.74
C HIS A 824 -2.14 -25.12 33.99
N ASN A 825 -3.00 -25.91 34.63
CA ASN A 825 -4.29 -26.32 34.04
C ASN A 825 -5.34 -25.18 34.08
N GLN A 826 -5.14 -24.16 34.92
CA GLN A 826 -6.10 -23.07 35.05
C GLN A 826 -6.00 -22.12 33.86
N PHE A 827 -7.09 -21.98 33.10
CA PHE A 827 -7.18 -21.17 31.88
C PHE A 827 -6.29 -21.65 30.71
N GLU A 828 -5.90 -22.93 30.70
CA GLU A 828 -5.05 -23.54 29.66
C GLU A 828 -5.50 -23.18 28.23
N GLN A 829 -6.80 -23.26 27.94
CA GLN A 829 -7.36 -22.90 26.63
C GLN A 829 -7.10 -21.45 26.23
N ALA A 830 -7.17 -20.51 27.17
CA ALA A 830 -6.94 -19.11 26.90
C ALA A 830 -5.45 -18.83 26.64
N HIS A 831 -4.54 -19.55 27.30
CA HIS A 831 -3.10 -19.44 27.07
C HIS A 831 -2.69 -20.00 25.70
N TRP A 832 -3.21 -21.17 25.31
CA TRP A 832 -2.97 -21.72 23.98
C TRP A 832 -3.54 -20.83 22.87
N TRP A 833 -4.77 -20.34 23.05
CA TRP A 833 -5.37 -19.37 22.12
C TRP A 833 -4.53 -18.10 22.00
N ALA A 834 -4.07 -17.56 23.13
CA ALA A 834 -3.24 -16.35 23.17
C ALA A 834 -1.89 -16.54 22.47
N LEU A 835 -1.25 -17.69 22.67
CA LEU A 835 -0.03 -18.05 21.95
C LEU A 835 -0.27 -18.09 20.44
N GLY A 836 -1.32 -18.78 19.99
CA GLY A 836 -1.67 -18.85 18.56
C GLY A 836 -1.96 -17.48 17.96
N ARG A 837 -2.61 -16.60 18.72
CA ARG A 837 -2.95 -15.24 18.29
C ARG A 837 -1.73 -14.34 18.13
N LEU A 838 -0.85 -14.31 19.14
CA LEU A 838 0.36 -13.49 19.14
C LEU A 838 1.38 -13.97 18.11
N ALA A 839 1.49 -15.28 17.94
CA ALA A 839 2.43 -15.90 17.02
C ALA A 839 1.83 -16.17 15.63
N SER A 840 0.64 -15.65 15.34
CA SER A 840 0.01 -15.76 14.02
C SER A 840 0.93 -15.21 12.93
N ARG A 841 1.11 -15.96 11.84
CA ARG A 841 1.93 -15.51 10.70
C ARG A 841 1.22 -14.45 9.85
N THR A 842 -0.11 -14.46 9.87
CA THR A 842 -0.94 -13.43 9.24
C THR A 842 -1.68 -12.69 10.36
N PRO A 843 -1.29 -11.45 10.69
CA PRO A 843 -2.04 -10.63 11.64
C PRO A 843 -3.44 -10.34 11.09
N LEU A 844 -4.40 -9.99 11.96
CA LEU A 844 -5.73 -9.57 11.50
C LEU A 844 -5.81 -8.09 11.19
N TYR A 845 -4.98 -7.26 11.81
CA TYR A 845 -4.93 -5.81 11.62
C TYR A 845 -3.60 -5.17 12.00
N GLY A 846 -2.70 -5.91 12.67
CA GLY A 846 -1.32 -5.49 12.83
C GLY A 846 -0.61 -5.42 11.48
N SER A 847 0.37 -4.53 11.34
CA SER A 847 1.20 -4.49 10.13
C SER A 847 2.06 -5.76 10.02
N GLN A 848 2.32 -6.24 8.80
CA GLN A 848 3.07 -7.48 8.58
C GLN A 848 4.48 -7.47 9.22
N HIS A 849 5.15 -6.32 9.27
CA HIS A 849 6.48 -6.20 9.88
C HIS A 849 6.49 -6.44 11.41
N SER A 850 5.32 -6.42 12.06
CA SER A 850 5.17 -6.68 13.49
C SER A 850 4.99 -8.16 13.84
N VAL A 851 5.05 -9.06 12.84
CA VAL A 851 4.95 -10.51 13.03
C VAL A 851 6.22 -11.02 13.73
N ILE A 852 6.04 -11.86 14.76
CA ILE A 852 7.14 -12.46 15.51
C ILE A 852 8.09 -13.21 14.55
N PRO A 853 9.42 -12.99 14.60
CA PRO A 853 10.38 -13.66 13.73
C PRO A 853 10.24 -15.18 13.71
N ARG A 854 10.47 -15.76 12.54
CA ARG A 854 10.34 -17.20 12.30
C ARG A 854 11.16 -18.03 13.29
N GLU A 855 12.42 -17.68 13.51
CA GLU A 855 13.35 -18.40 14.38
C GLU A 855 12.82 -18.48 15.81
N GLN A 856 12.19 -17.41 16.27
CA GLN A 856 11.61 -17.34 17.62
C GLN A 856 10.35 -18.19 17.72
N ALA A 857 9.51 -18.19 16.68
CA ALA A 857 8.29 -19.00 16.62
C ALA A 857 8.60 -20.51 16.51
N GLU A 858 9.62 -20.88 15.74
CA GLU A 858 10.08 -22.27 15.57
C GLU A 858 10.55 -22.89 16.89
N GLN A 859 11.16 -22.11 17.79
CA GLN A 859 11.58 -22.59 19.12
C GLN A 859 10.42 -23.09 20.00
N TRP A 860 9.19 -22.65 19.73
CA TRP A 860 8.01 -23.08 20.48
C TRP A 860 7.42 -24.38 19.94
N LEU A 861 7.57 -24.68 18.65
CA LEU A 861 6.93 -25.81 17.98
C LEU A 861 7.24 -27.17 18.61
N PRO A 862 8.49 -27.52 19.00
CA PRO A 862 8.76 -28.78 19.69
C PRO A 862 7.89 -28.98 20.93
N LYS A 863 7.70 -27.92 21.74
CA LYS A 863 6.89 -27.99 22.96
C LYS A 863 5.41 -28.24 22.65
N LEU A 864 4.89 -27.73 21.53
CA LEU A 864 3.51 -28.00 21.06
C LEU A 864 3.40 -29.43 20.48
N LEU A 865 4.43 -29.87 19.76
CA LEU A 865 4.53 -31.22 19.18
C LEU A 865 4.68 -32.32 20.25
N ASP A 866 5.02 -31.99 21.49
CA ASP A 866 5.01 -32.96 22.61
C ASP A 866 3.62 -33.13 23.27
N GLN A 867 2.68 -32.20 23.04
CA GLN A 867 1.38 -32.23 23.73
C GLN A 867 0.32 -33.10 23.04
N ASN A 868 -0.75 -33.45 23.76
CA ASN A 868 -1.87 -34.22 23.19
C ASN A 868 -2.97 -33.30 22.61
N TRP A 869 -2.99 -33.16 21.28
CA TRP A 869 -3.92 -32.28 20.56
C TRP A 869 -5.36 -32.81 20.48
N GLN A 870 -5.58 -34.11 20.71
CA GLN A 870 -6.93 -34.68 20.82
C GLN A 870 -7.58 -34.32 22.15
N LYS A 871 -6.77 -34.19 23.21
CA LYS A 871 -7.23 -33.80 24.54
C LYS A 871 -7.54 -32.31 24.62
N GLU A 872 -6.65 -31.47 24.07
CA GLU A 872 -6.83 -30.02 24.03
C GLU A 872 -6.59 -29.50 22.61
N GLN A 873 -7.68 -29.14 21.93
CA GLN A 873 -7.64 -28.73 20.53
C GLN A 873 -7.00 -27.35 20.33
N MET A 874 -6.94 -26.50 21.37
CA MET A 874 -6.32 -25.17 21.25
C MET A 874 -4.81 -25.25 21.02
N ILE A 875 -4.18 -26.38 21.34
CA ILE A 875 -2.76 -26.62 21.02
C ILE A 875 -2.57 -26.74 19.51
N ALA A 876 -3.44 -27.52 18.85
CA ALA A 876 -3.43 -27.64 17.41
C ALA A 876 -3.79 -26.31 16.74
N PHE A 877 -4.74 -25.54 17.28
CA PHE A 877 -5.02 -24.18 16.82
C PHE A 877 -3.76 -23.30 16.88
N ALA A 878 -3.05 -23.29 18.01
CA ALA A 878 -1.82 -22.51 18.14
C ALA A 878 -0.75 -22.93 17.12
N ALA A 879 -0.57 -24.24 16.92
CA ALA A 879 0.36 -24.76 15.92
C ALA A 879 -0.02 -24.34 14.50
N VAL A 880 -1.31 -24.38 14.15
CA VAL A 880 -1.82 -23.93 12.85
C VAL A 880 -1.55 -22.45 12.63
N MET A 881 -1.83 -21.58 13.61
CA MET A 881 -1.59 -20.14 13.45
C MET A 881 -0.09 -19.80 13.35
N ILE A 882 0.76 -20.53 14.10
CA ILE A 882 2.22 -20.40 14.01
C ILE A 882 2.75 -20.88 12.65
N CYS A 883 2.15 -21.92 12.07
CA CYS A 883 2.63 -22.54 10.83
C CYS A 883 1.84 -22.14 9.58
N ARG A 884 0.88 -21.22 9.71
CA ARG A 884 0.05 -20.76 8.58
C ARG A 884 0.96 -20.25 7.47
N LYS A 885 0.71 -20.71 6.25
CA LYS A 885 1.53 -20.34 5.10
C LYS A 885 1.11 -18.97 4.60
N THR A 886 2.08 -18.07 4.50
CA THR A 886 1.89 -16.68 4.08
C THR A 886 2.34 -16.46 2.63
N GLY A 887 3.25 -17.28 2.13
CA GLY A 887 3.94 -17.04 0.86
C GLY A 887 5.23 -16.26 1.06
N ASP A 888 5.30 -15.39 2.09
CA ASP A 888 6.51 -14.67 2.44
C ASP A 888 7.48 -15.57 3.21
N ARG A 889 8.63 -15.78 2.57
CA ARG A 889 9.73 -16.59 3.06
C ARG A 889 10.35 -16.08 4.36
N GLN A 890 10.20 -14.80 4.68
CA GLN A 890 10.65 -14.20 5.93
C GLN A 890 9.84 -14.68 7.14
N PHE A 891 8.55 -14.92 6.96
CA PHE A 891 7.64 -15.29 8.06
C PHE A 891 7.29 -16.77 8.08
N ASP A 892 7.31 -17.43 6.92
CA ASP A 892 7.00 -18.84 6.75
C ASP A 892 7.92 -19.76 7.56
N ILE A 893 7.32 -20.62 8.39
CA ILE A 893 8.00 -21.69 9.13
C ILE A 893 8.62 -22.71 8.15
N SER A 894 9.76 -23.31 8.53
CA SER A 894 10.44 -24.36 7.77
C SER A 894 9.50 -25.48 7.32
N ASP A 895 9.78 -25.99 6.12
CA ASP A 895 9.09 -27.16 5.57
C ASP A 895 9.19 -28.38 6.49
N ASP A 896 10.33 -28.57 7.18
CA ASP A 896 10.53 -29.67 8.12
C ASP A 896 9.56 -29.60 9.31
N TYR A 897 9.37 -28.42 9.92
CA TYR A 897 8.40 -28.25 11.00
C TYR A 897 6.96 -28.27 10.48
N ARG A 898 6.67 -27.68 9.32
CA ARG A 898 5.34 -27.74 8.70
C ARG A 898 4.93 -29.18 8.41
N ALA A 899 5.84 -30.01 7.89
CA ALA A 899 5.57 -31.42 7.64
C ALA A 899 5.22 -32.18 8.93
N GLN A 900 5.96 -31.96 10.01
CA GLN A 900 5.66 -32.54 11.33
C GLN A 900 4.31 -32.09 11.87
N VAL A 901 4.00 -30.79 11.75
CA VAL A 901 2.69 -30.24 12.16
C VAL A 901 1.57 -30.84 11.33
N LEU A 902 1.70 -30.89 9.99
CA LEU A 902 0.70 -31.50 9.10
C LEU A 902 0.46 -32.97 9.42
N GLU A 903 1.51 -33.75 9.68
CA GLU A 903 1.38 -35.14 10.09
C GLU A 903 0.60 -35.26 11.40
N LYS A 904 0.95 -34.43 12.39
CA LYS A 904 0.28 -34.45 13.69
C LYS A 904 -1.17 -33.95 13.63
N LEU A 905 -1.48 -32.97 12.77
CA LEU A 905 -2.84 -32.51 12.50
C LEU A 905 -3.69 -33.67 11.95
N LYS A 906 -3.17 -34.42 10.96
CA LYS A 906 -3.86 -35.61 10.40
C LYS A 906 -4.13 -36.67 11.47
N GLN A 907 -3.14 -36.98 12.32
CA GLN A 907 -3.30 -37.93 13.43
C GLN A 907 -4.33 -37.47 14.47
N SER A 908 -4.47 -36.16 14.65
CA SER A 908 -5.35 -35.54 15.66
C SER A 908 -6.79 -35.36 15.20
N LYS A 909 -7.14 -35.73 13.95
CA LYS A 909 -8.51 -35.64 13.38
C LYS A 909 -9.11 -34.22 13.46
N VAL A 910 -8.29 -33.22 13.16
CA VAL A 910 -8.70 -31.80 13.09
C VAL A 910 -9.43 -31.50 11.75
N PRO A 911 -10.09 -30.33 11.61
CA PRO A 911 -10.72 -29.93 10.34
C PRO A 911 -9.72 -29.89 9.17
N GLU A 912 -10.18 -30.24 7.97
CA GLU A 912 -9.35 -30.22 6.75
C GLU A 912 -8.84 -28.81 6.42
N SER A 913 -9.64 -27.78 6.70
CA SER A 913 -9.25 -26.37 6.52
C SER A 913 -7.98 -26.00 7.28
N TRP A 914 -7.68 -26.64 8.42
CA TRP A 914 -6.44 -26.43 9.17
C TRP A 914 -5.22 -27.04 8.49
N LEU A 915 -5.39 -28.13 7.73
CA LEU A 915 -4.33 -28.68 6.91
C LEU A 915 -4.03 -27.71 5.77
N THR A 916 -5.08 -27.22 5.10
CA THR A 916 -4.98 -26.26 3.99
C THR A 916 -4.26 -24.99 4.43
N LEU A 917 -4.63 -24.40 5.58
CA LEU A 917 -3.97 -23.18 6.11
C LEU A 917 -2.46 -23.34 6.33
N VAL A 918 -1.97 -24.56 6.62
CA VAL A 918 -0.55 -24.83 6.84
C VAL A 918 0.17 -25.20 5.53
N SER A 919 -0.51 -25.83 4.57
CA SER A 919 0.11 -26.27 3.31
C SER A 919 0.04 -25.24 2.18
N GLU A 920 -0.96 -24.37 2.19
CA GLU A 920 -1.34 -23.47 1.12
C GLU A 920 -1.58 -22.05 1.64
N VAL A 921 -1.38 -21.05 0.78
CA VAL A 921 -1.72 -19.66 1.10
C VAL A 921 -3.23 -19.52 0.91
N THR A 922 -3.98 -19.60 2.01
CA THR A 922 -5.44 -19.49 1.99
C THR A 922 -5.96 -18.54 3.06
N GLU A 923 -7.14 -17.98 2.81
CA GLU A 923 -7.86 -17.14 3.75
C GLU A 923 -8.53 -17.95 4.86
N LEU A 924 -8.83 -17.29 5.98
CA LEU A 924 -9.58 -17.89 7.07
C LEU A 924 -11.05 -17.96 6.68
N SER A 925 -11.66 -19.13 6.81
CA SER A 925 -13.12 -19.24 6.75
C SER A 925 -13.77 -18.41 7.86
N GLU A 926 -15.07 -18.09 7.73
CA GLU A 926 -15.81 -17.36 8.78
C GLU A 926 -15.71 -18.06 10.16
N SER A 927 -15.71 -19.40 10.16
CA SER A 927 -15.59 -20.21 11.37
C SER A 927 -14.20 -20.07 12.03
N GLU A 928 -13.15 -19.97 11.23
CA GLU A 928 -11.77 -19.79 11.70
C GLU A 928 -11.54 -18.36 12.12
N SER A 929 -12.04 -17.39 11.36
CA SER A 929 -12.06 -15.96 11.71
C SER A 929 -12.72 -15.74 13.06
N LYS A 930 -13.88 -16.37 13.32
CA LYS A 930 -14.54 -16.36 14.63
C LYS A 930 -13.67 -16.94 15.74
N ARG A 931 -12.91 -18.00 15.44
CA ARG A 931 -12.01 -18.66 16.41
C ARG A 931 -10.79 -17.81 16.73
N VAL A 932 -10.19 -17.18 15.73
CA VAL A 932 -9.04 -16.27 15.87
C VAL A 932 -9.46 -14.98 16.56
N PHE A 933 -10.58 -14.39 16.17
CA PHE A 933 -11.06 -13.14 16.77
C PHE A 933 -11.67 -13.36 18.18
N GLY A 934 -12.14 -14.57 18.48
CA GLY A 934 -12.79 -14.91 19.75
C GLY A 934 -14.21 -14.36 19.89
N ASP A 935 -14.73 -13.74 18.83
CA ASP A 935 -16.12 -13.35 18.56
C ASP A 935 -16.32 -13.49 17.03
N ALA A 936 -17.56 -13.64 16.56
CA ALA A 936 -17.79 -13.54 15.11
C ALA A 936 -17.53 -12.09 14.69
N LEU A 937 -16.85 -11.87 13.56
CA LEU A 937 -16.88 -10.53 12.96
C LEU A 937 -18.33 -10.15 12.63
N PRO A 938 -18.65 -8.86 12.58
CA PRO A 938 -19.94 -8.41 12.07
C PRO A 938 -20.28 -9.05 10.72
N SER A 939 -21.55 -9.42 10.49
CA SER A 939 -21.96 -9.88 9.15
C SER A 939 -21.72 -8.76 8.14
N GLY A 940 -21.09 -9.08 7.01
CA GLY A 940 -20.67 -8.10 6.00
C GLY A 940 -19.29 -7.48 6.24
N LEU A 941 -18.57 -7.89 7.29
CA LEU A 941 -17.15 -7.55 7.48
C LEU A 941 -16.31 -8.83 7.39
N SER A 942 -15.58 -9.00 6.29
CA SER A 942 -14.57 -10.04 6.11
C SER A 942 -13.18 -9.54 6.54
N LEU A 943 -12.29 -10.49 6.85
CA LEU A 943 -10.86 -10.19 6.96
C LEU A 943 -10.31 -10.26 5.53
N ILE A 944 -9.83 -9.14 5.02
CA ILE A 944 -9.05 -9.14 3.77
C ILE A 944 -7.58 -9.08 4.17
N ASN A 945 -6.73 -9.64 3.32
CA ASN A 945 -5.32 -9.80 3.62
C ASN A 945 -4.66 -8.44 3.90
N SER A 946 -3.75 -8.43 4.89
CA SER A 946 -2.73 -7.40 5.01
C SER A 946 -1.79 -7.56 3.83
#